data_AF-A0AB34XYD5-F1
#
_entry.id   AF-A0AB34XYD5-F1
#
_cell.length_a   1.000
_cell.length_b   1.000
_cell.length_c   1.000
_cell.angle_alpha   90.00
_cell.angle_beta   90.00
_cell.angle_gamma   90.00
#
_symmetry.space_group_name_H-M   'P 1'
#
loop_
_entity.id
_entity.type
_entity.pdbx_description
1 polymer ?
#
loop_
_entity_poly.entity_id
_entity_poly.type
_entity_poly.pdbx_seq_one_letter_code
_entity_poly.pdbx_strand_id
1 'polypeptide(L)'
;MAESNATQVILTDDGIKIINAQNTADSAASGVANLNDPNLMSVIEKQTQTAQYAGLTSQYNVILARAKEANISTTALTTAYTNLNTFMTAILTDTTRASDVNRDTYKSLTGAYNTALSNVQNALNDSFNTDIDNMRSSVSVASQAASSAAIVASQATSTGNNASQVASQAASVANQASADYTALSAGVKDGSVVHITTKTSIDSAVIGTAEIADAAITDAKIGNISANHIITGSIDASKVTVAKLDAGNITTGTLSTDRLNVGKLSALSANLGDVTTGSLKGVDIVANSFSTPNGSFTTDANGNVVASNLTIRGVTNLVYNAALLGNSGTYPNTKVPGWNLFTKGYYSNATLHDGVPSIGFNSSTGSGTWVTFAQSKLYPLNGLHGQPYSASVWFVDDGSEAAMKYQFTLAFFDANGNRLASGYAGNTWNGNPTSQGWAYKTINNIISPSTAVYVAIQYWAYNGTGHALFSSPMLTQTAQSTGYQPDTGNVVSAGEIDGSVINGSTINGTTFNAGDIISSTYNTSRFYPTTITPAGLVATTGFNNMDGLRTEMSAGSFVTKYRAVHSSSNQYEAYDGVFSGDELALNSGFTNGIDMGFQQSVSGNQLTGQVVLSPLNGIHLWGSTQSIHFSGLQMNGTGITMNSYGNILADQGSTWWRVVDFSGKEIANFGTDVAGSNAIEFNRELDIGNFHINTGHTFTSWDKGAIHFAKGGGGAADIYAGAVNYTSLVKSSLLSVKRDVQKADTAYWAQLVNSIDLATYQYKTDDNTSHSRLSSIVDDVNVTKQWQLPDVFISRDENGRLNGVDDSVLLNATLATVQEQQKQIDQLNGHNMELEARLNKLEAKLNG
;
A
#
# COMPACT_ATOMS: atom_id res chain seq x y z
N MET A 1 116.57 31.22 2.86
CA MET A 1 116.38 31.13 1.40
C MET A 1 114.98 31.69 1.12
N ALA A 2 114.75 33.01 1.02
CA ALA A 2 115.21 33.99 0.02
C ALA A 2 114.77 33.57 -1.40
N GLU A 3 114.08 34.35 -2.24
CA GLU A 3 113.82 35.80 -2.38
C GLU A 3 112.71 35.96 -3.49
N SER A 4 112.05 37.07 -3.85
CA SER A 4 112.36 38.51 -3.79
C SER A 4 111.11 39.40 -4.09
N ASN A 5 111.19 40.65 -3.62
CA ASN A 5 110.22 41.76 -3.55
C ASN A 5 109.77 42.43 -4.87
N ALA A 6 108.65 43.15 -4.78
CA ALA A 6 108.24 44.26 -5.66
C ALA A 6 108.55 45.62 -4.98
N THR A 7 108.84 46.68 -5.75
CA THR A 7 109.00 48.05 -5.22
C THR A 7 108.18 49.04 -6.05
N GLN A 8 107.34 49.83 -5.37
CA GLN A 8 106.41 50.82 -5.95
C GLN A 8 106.61 52.16 -5.23
N VAL A 9 106.65 53.28 -5.98
CA VAL A 9 106.76 54.66 -5.48
C VAL A 9 105.57 55.48 -6.02
N ILE A 10 104.95 56.31 -5.15
CA ILE A 10 103.70 57.07 -5.36
C ILE A 10 104.00 58.55 -5.68
N LEU A 11 103.29 59.13 -6.67
CA LEU A 11 103.24 60.57 -7.04
C LEU A 11 101.92 61.24 -6.62
N THR A 12 101.93 62.59 -6.61
CA THR A 12 101.03 63.55 -5.91
C THR A 12 99.78 64.01 -6.69
N ASP A 13 98.93 64.78 -5.99
CA ASP A 13 97.51 65.08 -6.25
C ASP A 13 97.12 65.60 -7.66
N ASP A 14 97.96 66.40 -8.32
CA ASP A 14 97.71 66.86 -9.70
C ASP A 14 97.88 65.73 -10.73
N GLY A 15 98.79 64.78 -10.46
CA GLY A 15 98.91 63.54 -11.24
C GLY A 15 97.66 62.68 -11.12
N ILE A 16 97.02 62.65 -9.95
CA ILE A 16 95.75 61.95 -9.73
C ILE A 16 94.62 62.60 -10.53
N LYS A 17 94.55 63.94 -10.63
CA LYS A 17 93.53 64.61 -11.46
C LYS A 17 93.69 64.34 -12.95
N ILE A 18 94.92 64.35 -13.46
CA ILE A 18 95.21 64.04 -14.88
C ILE A 18 94.91 62.56 -15.17
N ILE A 19 95.31 61.65 -14.27
CA ILE A 19 94.98 60.24 -14.38
C ILE A 19 93.47 60.03 -14.31
N ASN A 20 92.73 60.74 -13.46
CA ASN A 20 91.28 60.66 -13.41
C ASN A 20 90.60 61.21 -14.67
N ALA A 21 91.10 62.31 -15.24
CA ALA A 21 90.59 62.85 -16.50
C ALA A 21 90.89 61.93 -17.69
N GLN A 22 92.10 61.35 -17.76
CA GLN A 22 92.48 60.37 -18.76
C GLN A 22 91.69 59.07 -18.60
N ASN A 23 91.53 58.55 -17.38
CA ASN A 23 90.68 57.40 -17.09
C ASN A 23 89.22 57.66 -17.45
N THR A 24 88.73 58.90 -17.26
CA THR A 24 87.38 59.30 -17.69
C THR A 24 87.28 59.34 -19.22
N ALA A 25 88.30 59.84 -19.91
CA ALA A 25 88.37 59.87 -21.37
C ALA A 25 88.52 58.46 -21.98
N ASP A 26 89.32 57.58 -21.38
CA ASP A 26 89.51 56.19 -21.80
C ASP A 26 88.28 55.33 -21.50
N SER A 27 87.58 55.62 -20.40
CA SER A 27 86.26 55.03 -20.10
C SER A 27 85.21 55.51 -21.09
N ALA A 28 85.24 56.80 -21.48
CA ALA A 28 84.35 57.33 -22.51
C ALA A 28 84.65 56.74 -23.90
N ALA A 29 85.93 56.61 -24.28
CA ALA A 29 86.35 56.00 -25.54
C ALA A 29 85.97 54.51 -25.60
N SER A 30 86.16 53.77 -24.50
CA SER A 30 85.73 52.36 -24.38
C SER A 30 84.21 52.20 -24.41
N GLY A 31 83.47 53.15 -23.81
CA GLY A 31 82.01 53.23 -23.91
C GLY A 31 81.51 53.47 -25.34
N VAL A 32 82.19 54.34 -26.09
CA VAL A 32 81.90 54.60 -27.52
C VAL A 32 82.25 53.41 -28.41
N ALA A 33 83.33 52.67 -28.13
CA ALA A 33 83.65 51.44 -28.86
C ALA A 33 82.57 50.36 -28.68
N ASN A 34 82.08 50.16 -27.45
CA ASN A 34 81.00 49.21 -27.15
C ASN A 34 79.64 49.62 -27.75
N LEU A 35 79.41 50.92 -27.98
CA LEU A 35 78.20 51.40 -28.66
C LEU A 35 78.22 51.08 -30.16
N ASN A 36 79.40 50.90 -30.75
CA ASN A 36 79.59 50.68 -32.19
C ASN A 36 79.91 49.21 -32.55
N ASP A 37 79.97 48.29 -31.59
CA ASP A 37 80.18 46.86 -31.84
C ASP A 37 78.82 46.15 -32.05
N PRO A 38 78.54 45.61 -33.26
CA PRO A 38 77.28 44.94 -33.54
C PRO A 38 77.08 43.61 -32.77
N ASN A 39 78.15 43.01 -32.24
CA ASN A 39 78.13 41.75 -31.50
C ASN A 39 77.94 41.94 -29.99
N LEU A 40 78.01 43.18 -29.50
CA LEU A 40 77.71 43.55 -28.13
C LEU A 40 76.33 44.21 -28.03
N MET A 41 75.63 43.99 -26.93
CA MET A 41 74.48 44.81 -26.53
C MET A 41 74.98 45.87 -25.57
N SER A 42 74.92 47.14 -26.00
CA SER A 42 75.39 48.27 -25.20
C SER A 42 74.55 48.45 -23.93
N VAL A 43 75.07 49.18 -22.95
CA VAL A 43 74.34 49.54 -21.71
C VAL A 43 73.01 50.24 -22.02
N ILE A 44 73.04 51.20 -22.94
CA ILE A 44 71.85 51.97 -23.35
C ILE A 44 70.83 51.04 -24.04
N GLU A 45 71.31 50.13 -24.89
CA GLU A 45 70.45 49.17 -25.58
C GLU A 45 69.83 48.18 -24.59
N LYS A 46 70.59 47.66 -23.62
CA LYS A 46 70.05 46.80 -22.56
C LYS A 46 69.00 47.51 -21.73
N GLN A 47 69.27 48.74 -21.27
CA GLN A 47 68.30 49.53 -20.50
C GLN A 47 67.02 49.80 -21.28
N THR A 48 67.15 50.07 -22.59
CA THR A 48 66.00 50.22 -23.50
C THR A 48 65.25 48.89 -23.65
N GLN A 49 65.97 47.79 -23.83
CA GLN A 49 65.43 46.47 -24.05
C GLN A 49 64.76 45.89 -22.79
N THR A 50 65.21 46.26 -21.59
CA THR A 50 64.56 45.94 -20.31
C THR A 50 63.14 46.50 -20.27
N ALA A 51 62.95 47.76 -20.63
CA ALA A 51 61.63 48.39 -20.65
C ALA A 51 60.72 47.76 -21.73
N GLN A 52 61.25 47.55 -22.94
CA GLN A 52 60.49 46.94 -24.04
C GLN A 52 60.09 45.49 -23.73
N TYR A 53 60.98 44.71 -23.12
CA TYR A 53 60.72 43.32 -22.78
C TYR A 53 59.69 43.18 -21.64
N ALA A 54 59.74 44.04 -20.62
CA ALA A 54 58.69 44.10 -19.59
C ALA A 54 57.30 44.41 -20.18
N GLY A 55 57.24 45.28 -21.20
CA GLY A 55 56.01 45.53 -21.97
C GLY A 55 55.53 44.28 -22.71
N LEU A 56 56.44 43.55 -23.37
CA LEU A 56 56.14 42.30 -24.06
C LEU A 56 55.64 41.22 -23.08
N THR A 57 56.25 41.06 -21.91
CA THR A 57 55.78 40.17 -20.84
C THR A 57 54.37 40.50 -20.39
N SER A 58 54.07 41.78 -20.22
CA SER A 58 52.73 42.25 -19.84
C SER A 58 51.70 41.92 -20.93
N GLN A 59 52.05 42.14 -22.21
CA GLN A 59 51.20 41.81 -23.35
C GLN A 59 50.94 40.31 -23.45
N TYR A 60 51.97 39.48 -23.28
CA TYR A 60 51.85 38.02 -23.23
C TYR A 60 50.86 37.58 -22.14
N ASN A 61 50.99 38.09 -20.92
CA ASN A 61 50.10 37.72 -19.80
C ASN A 61 48.64 38.10 -20.07
N VAL A 62 48.38 39.29 -20.65
CA VAL A 62 47.02 39.72 -21.01
C VAL A 62 46.42 38.81 -22.09
N ILE A 63 47.19 38.49 -23.13
CA ILE A 63 46.72 37.62 -24.21
C ILE A 63 46.49 36.19 -23.72
N LEU A 64 47.34 35.69 -22.82
CA LEU A 64 47.17 34.38 -22.18
C LEU A 64 45.85 34.30 -21.39
N ALA A 65 45.54 35.33 -20.60
CA ALA A 65 44.29 35.39 -19.85
C ALA A 65 43.06 35.43 -20.78
N ARG A 66 43.08 36.28 -21.81
CA ARG A 66 41.98 36.38 -22.80
C ARG A 66 41.78 35.09 -23.58
N ALA A 67 42.87 34.45 -24.02
CA ALA A 67 42.80 33.17 -24.71
C ALA A 67 42.21 32.07 -23.82
N LYS A 68 42.51 32.07 -22.51
CA LYS A 68 41.90 31.12 -21.57
C LYS A 68 40.40 31.34 -21.39
N GLU A 69 39.94 32.58 -21.30
CA GLU A 69 38.50 32.90 -21.25
C GLU A 69 37.77 32.45 -22.52
N ALA A 70 38.41 32.60 -23.68
CA ALA A 70 37.90 32.14 -24.98
C ALA A 70 38.17 30.65 -25.29
N ASN A 71 38.73 29.89 -24.33
CA ASN A 71 39.08 28.47 -24.48
C ASN A 71 40.03 28.16 -25.67
N ILE A 72 40.94 29.07 -25.99
CA ILE A 72 41.94 28.96 -27.05
C ILE A 72 43.27 28.43 -26.49
N SER A 73 43.88 27.47 -27.19
CA SER A 73 45.16 26.89 -26.80
C SER A 73 46.31 27.89 -26.92
N THR A 74 47.07 28.08 -25.84
CA THR A 74 48.22 28.99 -25.79
C THR A 74 49.57 28.26 -25.68
N THR A 75 49.58 26.93 -25.79
CA THR A 75 50.76 26.10 -25.57
C THR A 75 51.97 26.56 -26.39
N ALA A 76 51.79 26.79 -27.70
CA ALA A 76 52.88 27.23 -28.58
C ALA A 76 53.40 28.64 -28.22
N LEU A 77 52.51 29.56 -27.85
CA LEU A 77 52.87 30.91 -27.43
C LEU A 77 53.63 30.90 -26.09
N THR A 78 53.18 30.09 -25.14
CA THR A 78 53.86 29.90 -23.85
C THR A 78 55.25 29.32 -24.01
N THR A 79 55.43 28.32 -24.88
CA THR A 79 56.75 27.75 -25.19
C THR A 79 57.67 28.79 -25.84
N ALA A 80 57.18 29.50 -26.86
CA ALA A 80 57.98 30.52 -27.55
C ALA A 80 58.37 31.68 -26.62
N TYR A 81 57.43 32.15 -25.78
CA TYR A 81 57.68 33.17 -24.77
C TYR A 81 58.71 32.71 -23.74
N THR A 82 58.60 31.48 -23.23
CA THR A 82 59.54 30.93 -22.22
C THR A 82 60.97 30.87 -22.77
N ASN A 83 61.14 30.45 -24.02
CA ASN A 83 62.44 30.40 -24.68
C ASN A 83 63.02 31.82 -24.86
N LEU A 84 62.21 32.77 -25.30
CA LEU A 84 62.63 34.17 -25.42
C LEU A 84 62.95 34.78 -24.04
N ASN A 85 62.15 34.49 -23.01
CA ASN A 85 62.35 34.97 -21.64
C ASN A 85 63.65 34.47 -21.04
N THR A 86 63.98 33.20 -21.26
CA THR A 86 65.24 32.62 -20.82
C THR A 86 66.43 33.34 -21.46
N PHE A 87 66.37 33.56 -22.77
CA PHE A 87 67.41 34.29 -23.51
C PHE A 87 67.55 35.75 -23.05
N MET A 88 66.42 36.46 -22.91
CA MET A 88 66.40 37.87 -22.53
C MET A 88 66.83 38.10 -21.08
N THR A 89 66.43 37.22 -20.16
CA THR A 89 66.83 37.32 -18.75
C THR A 89 68.35 37.19 -18.61
N ALA A 90 68.97 36.23 -19.32
CA ALA A 90 70.42 36.04 -19.28
C ALA A 90 71.19 37.30 -19.71
N ILE A 91 70.79 37.93 -20.82
CA ILE A 91 71.47 39.12 -21.37
C ILE A 91 71.24 40.37 -20.51
N LEU A 92 70.05 40.49 -19.91
CA LEU A 92 69.65 41.66 -19.11
C LEU A 92 69.99 41.55 -17.61
N THR A 93 70.71 40.50 -17.18
CA THR A 93 71.08 40.27 -15.77
C THR A 93 71.90 41.43 -15.17
N ASP A 94 72.84 41.98 -15.95
CA ASP A 94 73.58 43.21 -15.61
C ASP A 94 73.34 44.26 -16.70
N THR A 95 72.54 45.27 -16.38
CA THR A 95 72.17 46.38 -17.26
C THR A 95 73.13 47.56 -17.18
N THR A 96 74.18 47.48 -16.35
CA THR A 96 75.17 48.55 -16.17
C THR A 96 76.43 48.34 -17.01
N ARG A 97 76.57 47.17 -17.66
CA ARG A 97 77.70 46.80 -18.51
C ARG A 97 77.24 46.20 -19.84
N ALA A 98 77.98 46.49 -20.91
CA ALA A 98 77.78 45.84 -22.20
C ALA A 98 78.12 44.34 -22.12
N SER A 99 77.45 43.50 -22.91
CA SER A 99 77.77 42.07 -23.02
C SER A 99 77.54 41.54 -24.41
N ASP A 100 78.17 40.42 -24.74
CA ASP A 100 77.96 39.68 -25.99
C ASP A 100 76.49 39.33 -26.18
N VAL A 101 76.02 39.41 -27.42
CA VAL A 101 74.67 39.00 -27.81
C VAL A 101 74.68 38.28 -29.14
N ASN A 102 74.07 37.10 -29.18
CA ASN A 102 73.78 36.44 -30.44
C ASN A 102 72.52 37.04 -31.07
N ARG A 103 72.72 38.00 -31.98
CA ARG A 103 71.63 38.75 -32.66
C ARG A 103 70.72 37.85 -33.50
N ASP A 104 71.26 36.78 -34.09
CA ASP A 104 70.48 35.84 -34.91
C ASP A 104 69.53 35.00 -34.04
N THR A 105 70.02 34.53 -32.90
CA THR A 105 69.19 33.80 -31.93
C THR A 105 68.12 34.72 -31.35
N TYR A 106 68.47 35.95 -30.99
CA TYR A 106 67.49 36.94 -30.52
C TYR A 106 66.39 37.19 -31.54
N LYS A 107 66.77 37.39 -32.81
CA LYS A 107 65.84 37.61 -33.92
C LYS A 107 64.95 36.40 -34.16
N SER A 108 65.51 35.19 -34.14
CA SER A 108 64.75 33.94 -34.33
C SER A 108 63.74 33.70 -33.21
N LEU A 109 64.14 33.87 -31.95
CA LEU A 109 63.25 33.68 -30.80
C LEU A 109 62.14 34.73 -30.76
N THR A 110 62.47 35.98 -31.09
CA THR A 110 61.48 37.06 -31.22
C THR A 110 60.52 36.77 -32.38
N GLY A 111 61.01 36.26 -33.51
CA GLY A 111 60.18 35.82 -34.63
C GLY A 111 59.22 34.70 -34.25
N ALA A 112 59.71 33.65 -33.58
CA ALA A 112 58.89 32.54 -33.11
C ALA A 112 57.81 32.99 -32.11
N TYR A 113 58.15 33.87 -31.16
CA TYR A 113 57.19 34.48 -30.26
C TYR A 113 56.13 35.29 -31.02
N ASN A 114 56.53 36.17 -31.94
CA ASN A 114 55.61 37.00 -32.71
C ASN A 114 54.67 36.17 -33.60
N THR A 115 55.16 35.09 -34.22
CA THR A 115 54.32 34.18 -35.00
C THR A 115 53.30 33.47 -34.12
N ALA A 116 53.73 32.91 -32.98
CA ALA A 116 52.83 32.25 -32.04
C ALA A 116 51.80 33.24 -31.44
N LEU A 117 52.22 34.48 -31.19
CA LEU A 117 51.38 35.56 -30.70
C LEU A 117 50.30 35.91 -31.73
N SER A 118 50.71 36.11 -32.99
CA SER A 118 49.79 36.39 -34.09
C SER A 118 48.76 35.28 -34.28
N ASN A 119 49.15 34.01 -34.13
CA ASN A 119 48.21 32.89 -34.26
C ASN A 119 47.16 32.89 -33.15
N VAL A 120 47.56 33.11 -31.90
CA VAL A 120 46.61 33.22 -30.77
C VAL A 120 45.72 34.46 -30.93
N GLN A 121 46.27 35.58 -31.41
CA GLN A 121 45.50 36.80 -31.68
C GLN A 121 44.48 36.62 -32.82
N ASN A 122 44.83 35.88 -33.87
CA ASN A 122 43.90 35.56 -34.95
C ASN A 122 42.78 34.66 -34.46
N ALA A 123 43.09 33.61 -33.70
CA ALA A 123 42.08 32.73 -33.09
C ALA A 123 41.14 33.51 -32.15
N LEU A 124 41.67 34.47 -31.38
CA LEU A 124 40.86 35.37 -30.55
C LEU A 124 39.93 36.25 -31.38
N ASN A 125 40.42 36.78 -32.51
CA ASN A 125 39.59 37.57 -33.42
C ASN A 125 38.50 36.72 -34.08
N ASP A 126 38.79 35.48 -34.47
CA ASP A 126 37.82 34.56 -35.06
C ASP A 126 36.73 34.16 -34.06
N SER A 127 37.11 33.91 -32.80
CA SER A 127 36.17 33.67 -31.71
C SER A 127 35.26 34.88 -31.50
N PHE A 128 35.83 36.10 -31.46
CA PHE A 128 35.05 37.33 -31.32
C PHE A 128 34.09 37.57 -32.49
N ASN A 129 34.53 37.32 -33.72
CA ASN A 129 33.68 37.44 -34.91
C ASN A 129 32.53 36.41 -34.90
N THR A 130 32.81 35.18 -34.47
CA THR A 130 31.79 34.13 -34.30
C THR A 130 30.74 34.56 -33.27
N ASP A 131 31.16 35.12 -32.14
CA ASP A 131 30.24 35.66 -31.12
C ASP A 131 29.41 36.83 -31.67
N ILE A 132 30.00 37.71 -32.49
CA ILE A 132 29.28 38.81 -33.16
C ILE A 132 28.24 38.28 -34.14
N ASP A 133 28.55 37.24 -34.92
CA ASP A 133 27.58 36.65 -35.85
C ASP A 133 26.44 35.93 -35.12
N ASN A 134 26.75 35.24 -34.03
CA ASN A 134 25.74 34.66 -33.14
C ASN A 134 24.84 35.75 -32.51
N MET A 135 25.42 36.88 -32.09
CA MET A 135 24.66 38.03 -31.61
C MET A 135 23.81 38.65 -32.72
N ARG A 136 24.31 38.80 -33.96
CA ARG A 136 23.52 39.30 -35.10
C ARG A 136 22.33 38.40 -35.41
N SER A 137 22.53 37.08 -35.38
CA SER A 137 21.46 36.09 -35.55
C SER A 137 20.39 36.25 -34.44
N SER A 138 20.83 36.35 -33.18
CA SER A 138 19.93 36.55 -32.03
C SER A 138 19.17 37.88 -32.10
N VAL A 139 19.83 38.96 -32.53
CA VAL A 139 19.22 40.28 -32.77
C VAL A 139 18.22 40.23 -33.92
N SER A 140 18.50 39.49 -34.99
CA SER A 140 17.56 39.29 -36.10
C SER A 140 16.31 38.53 -35.66
N VAL A 141 16.45 37.51 -34.82
CA VAL A 141 15.31 36.79 -34.22
C VAL A 141 14.49 37.73 -33.32
N ALA A 142 15.17 38.55 -32.50
CA ALA A 142 14.51 39.53 -31.65
C ALA A 142 13.79 40.64 -32.46
N SER A 143 14.38 41.12 -33.57
CA SER A 143 13.73 42.10 -34.45
C SER A 143 12.53 41.53 -35.20
N GLN A 144 12.59 40.24 -35.59
CA GLN A 144 11.46 39.55 -36.19
C GLN A 144 10.31 39.40 -35.18
N ALA A 145 10.62 39.04 -33.93
CA ALA A 145 9.64 38.98 -32.84
C ALA A 145 9.03 40.36 -32.54
N ALA A 146 9.84 41.42 -32.50
CA ALA A 146 9.36 42.80 -32.30
C ALA A 146 8.47 43.27 -33.47
N SER A 147 8.82 42.91 -34.71
CA SER A 147 8.00 43.22 -35.90
C SER A 147 6.65 42.50 -35.84
N SER A 148 6.64 41.21 -35.46
CA SER A 148 5.40 40.47 -35.23
C SER A 148 4.55 41.09 -34.13
N ALA A 149 5.16 41.54 -33.03
CA ALA A 149 4.46 42.25 -31.95
C ALA A 149 3.87 43.60 -32.42
N ALA A 150 4.59 44.35 -33.25
CA ALA A 150 4.10 45.61 -33.83
C ALA A 150 2.93 45.40 -34.80
N ILE A 151 2.94 44.30 -35.58
CA ILE A 151 1.81 43.91 -36.44
C ILE A 151 0.59 43.57 -35.57
N VAL A 152 0.76 42.78 -34.50
CA VAL A 152 -0.32 42.46 -33.56
C VAL A 152 -0.88 43.72 -32.90
N ALA A 153 -0.04 44.68 -32.51
CA ALA A 153 -0.49 45.96 -31.96
C ALA A 153 -1.24 46.82 -33.00
N SER A 154 -0.80 46.82 -34.25
CA SER A 154 -1.48 47.52 -35.36
C SER A 154 -2.83 46.87 -35.69
N GLN A 155 -2.92 45.54 -35.59
CA GLN A 155 -4.16 44.79 -35.75
C GLN A 155 -5.13 45.07 -34.61
N ALA A 156 -4.65 45.12 -33.36
CA ALA A 156 -5.45 45.51 -32.21
C ALA A 156 -5.96 46.96 -32.34
N THR A 157 -5.13 47.88 -32.83
CA THR A 157 -5.52 49.27 -33.11
C THR A 157 -6.57 49.35 -34.20
N SER A 158 -6.43 48.59 -35.29
CA SER A 158 -7.45 48.53 -36.36
C SER A 158 -8.77 47.95 -35.86
N THR A 159 -8.74 46.88 -35.07
CA THR A 159 -9.93 46.31 -34.44
C THR A 159 -10.60 47.31 -33.48
N GLY A 160 -9.82 48.04 -32.69
CA GLY A 160 -10.32 49.12 -31.82
C GLY A 160 -10.91 50.30 -32.60
N ASN A 161 -10.27 50.73 -33.68
CA ASN A 161 -10.76 51.78 -34.57
C ASN A 161 -12.06 51.37 -35.26
N ASN A 162 -12.17 50.12 -35.73
CA ASN A 162 -13.41 49.60 -36.29
C ASN A 162 -14.54 49.58 -35.25
N ALA A 163 -14.25 49.15 -34.01
CA ALA A 163 -15.22 49.21 -32.92
C ALA A 163 -15.65 50.66 -32.61
N SER A 164 -14.72 51.62 -32.65
CA SER A 164 -15.00 53.05 -32.45
C SER A 164 -15.76 53.69 -33.62
N GLN A 165 -15.49 53.27 -34.86
CA GLN A 165 -16.28 53.66 -36.04
C GLN A 165 -17.70 53.08 -35.97
N VAL A 166 -17.88 51.83 -35.56
CA VAL A 166 -19.20 51.22 -35.37
C VAL A 166 -19.97 51.95 -34.26
N ALA A 167 -19.31 52.32 -33.16
CA ALA A 167 -19.90 53.13 -32.11
C ALA A 167 -20.27 54.54 -32.59
N SER A 168 -19.42 55.17 -33.42
CA SER A 168 -19.68 56.49 -34.02
C SER A 168 -20.80 56.44 -35.06
N GLN A 169 -20.87 55.38 -35.86
CA GLN A 169 -21.96 55.14 -36.80
C GLN A 169 -23.28 54.89 -36.05
N ALA A 170 -23.26 54.13 -34.95
CA ALA A 170 -24.43 53.96 -34.10
C ALA A 170 -24.89 55.28 -33.46
N ALA A 171 -23.96 56.12 -33.00
CA ALA A 171 -24.27 57.45 -32.47
C ALA A 171 -24.78 58.42 -33.56
N SER A 172 -24.21 58.38 -34.77
CA SER A 172 -24.66 59.15 -35.93
C SER A 172 -26.05 58.74 -36.39
N VAL A 173 -26.34 57.43 -36.43
CA VAL A 173 -27.69 56.91 -36.75
C VAL A 173 -28.71 57.32 -35.68
N ALA A 174 -28.32 57.32 -34.40
CA ALA A 174 -29.19 57.81 -33.32
C ALA A 174 -29.45 59.33 -33.42
N ASN A 175 -28.43 60.13 -33.76
CA ASN A 175 -28.55 61.57 -33.98
C ASN A 175 -29.33 61.90 -35.26
N GLN A 176 -29.13 61.15 -36.34
CA GLN A 176 -29.86 61.28 -37.61
C GLN A 176 -31.32 60.91 -37.42
N ALA A 177 -31.65 59.85 -36.67
CA ALA A 177 -33.03 59.53 -36.32
C ALA A 177 -33.72 60.64 -35.50
N SER A 178 -32.97 61.32 -34.62
CA SER A 178 -33.45 62.48 -33.86
C SER A 178 -33.63 63.73 -34.75
N ALA A 179 -32.73 63.94 -35.71
CA ALA A 179 -32.81 65.02 -36.71
C ALA A 179 -33.91 64.77 -37.76
N ASP A 180 -34.13 63.53 -38.18
CA ASP A 180 -35.17 63.11 -39.12
C ASP A 180 -36.56 63.29 -38.51
N TYR A 181 -36.73 63.00 -37.21
CA TYR A 181 -37.96 63.33 -36.47
C TYR A 181 -38.21 64.86 -36.43
N THR A 182 -37.15 65.65 -36.27
CA THR A 182 -37.21 67.11 -36.26
C THR A 182 -37.50 67.69 -37.66
N ALA A 183 -36.92 67.10 -38.71
CA ALA A 183 -37.12 67.47 -40.12
C ALA A 183 -38.50 67.08 -40.66
N LEU A 184 -39.05 65.93 -40.25
CA LEU A 184 -40.40 65.48 -40.60
C LEU A 184 -41.50 66.39 -40.00
N SER A 185 -41.20 67.08 -38.90
CA SER A 185 -42.15 67.94 -38.18
C SER A 185 -42.13 69.41 -38.61
N ALA A 186 -41.16 69.85 -39.42
CA ALA A 186 -40.91 71.27 -39.70
C ALA A 186 -41.30 71.74 -41.13
N GLY A 187 -41.73 70.86 -42.04
CA GLY A 187 -41.93 71.21 -43.46
C GLY A 187 -43.27 70.76 -44.07
N VAL A 188 -44.28 71.61 -44.01
CA VAL A 188 -45.50 71.58 -44.84
C VAL A 188 -45.17 72.39 -46.12
N LYS A 189 -45.65 72.12 -47.35
CA LYS A 189 -47.03 72.30 -47.83
C LYS A 189 -47.26 71.78 -49.26
N ASP A 190 -48.50 71.31 -49.44
CA ASP A 190 -49.31 71.19 -50.66
C ASP A 190 -49.09 70.00 -51.60
N GLY A 191 -50.22 69.38 -51.95
CA GLY A 191 -50.33 68.10 -52.63
C GLY A 191 -49.78 68.11 -54.05
N SER A 192 -48.64 67.48 -54.25
CA SER A 192 -48.26 66.96 -55.56
C SER A 192 -48.07 65.45 -55.52
N VAL A 193 -49.19 64.79 -55.80
CA VAL A 193 -49.42 63.50 -56.46
C VAL A 193 -48.17 62.79 -56.98
N VAL A 194 -48.03 61.51 -56.63
CA VAL A 194 -47.25 60.55 -57.42
C VAL A 194 -48.14 60.05 -58.56
N HIS A 195 -47.95 60.58 -59.77
CA HIS A 195 -48.67 60.16 -60.97
C HIS A 195 -48.01 58.88 -61.51
N ILE A 196 -48.70 57.73 -61.42
CA ILE A 196 -48.23 56.45 -61.94
C ILE A 196 -49.02 56.12 -63.20
N THR A 197 -48.45 56.44 -64.37
CA THR A 197 -49.14 56.34 -65.67
C THR A 197 -48.90 55.02 -66.41
N THR A 198 -48.15 54.08 -65.84
CA THR A 198 -47.87 52.74 -66.40
C THR A 198 -47.70 51.71 -65.26
N LYS A 199 -47.71 50.39 -65.58
CA LYS A 199 -47.47 49.31 -64.59
C LYS A 199 -46.18 49.59 -63.82
N THR A 200 -46.32 49.94 -62.55
CA THR A 200 -45.20 50.25 -61.65
C THR A 200 -45.24 49.30 -60.46
N SER A 201 -44.10 48.66 -60.17
CA SER A 201 -43.92 47.92 -58.92
C SER A 201 -43.64 48.93 -57.81
N ILE A 202 -44.49 48.97 -56.78
CA ILE A 202 -44.24 49.76 -55.58
C ILE A 202 -43.92 48.76 -54.48
N ASP A 203 -42.65 48.67 -54.08
CA ASP A 203 -42.20 47.65 -53.13
C ASP A 203 -42.86 47.79 -51.74
N SER A 204 -43.25 49.01 -51.34
CA SER A 204 -44.13 49.26 -50.18
C SER A 204 -44.90 50.57 -50.36
N ALA A 205 -46.21 50.48 -50.57
CA ALA A 205 -47.12 51.63 -50.59
C ALA A 205 -47.85 51.74 -49.24
N VAL A 206 -47.77 52.90 -48.58
CA VAL A 206 -48.57 53.20 -47.38
C VAL A 206 -49.69 54.16 -47.80
N ILE A 207 -50.94 53.69 -47.78
CA ILE A 207 -52.13 54.48 -48.18
C ILE A 207 -53.05 54.60 -46.97
N GLY A 208 -53.32 55.82 -46.52
CA GLY A 208 -54.08 56.08 -45.28
C GLY A 208 -55.60 55.85 -45.40
N THR A 209 -56.21 56.28 -46.51
CA THR A 209 -57.63 56.05 -46.82
C THR A 209 -57.80 56.06 -48.33
N ALA A 210 -58.46 55.06 -48.91
CA ALA A 210 -58.69 54.96 -50.35
C ALA A 210 -60.19 54.89 -50.64
N GLU A 211 -60.74 55.87 -51.37
CA GLU A 211 -62.06 55.73 -52.00
C GLU A 211 -61.89 54.99 -53.33
N ILE A 212 -62.36 53.74 -53.40
CA ILE A 212 -62.27 52.92 -54.62
C ILE A 212 -63.68 52.48 -55.00
N ALA A 213 -64.16 52.87 -56.18
CA ALA A 213 -65.54 52.60 -56.63
C ALA A 213 -65.77 51.12 -56.98
N ASP A 214 -64.81 50.48 -57.67
CA ASP A 214 -64.76 49.04 -57.94
C ASP A 214 -63.31 48.56 -57.95
N ALA A 215 -62.97 47.58 -57.11
CA ALA A 215 -61.62 47.04 -56.98
C ALA A 215 -61.61 45.52 -57.23
N ALA A 216 -60.84 45.06 -58.21
CA ALA A 216 -60.54 43.64 -58.37
C ALA A 216 -59.23 43.31 -57.64
N ILE A 217 -59.34 42.73 -56.44
CA ILE A 217 -58.22 42.30 -55.60
C ILE A 217 -58.09 40.78 -55.75
N THR A 218 -57.02 40.31 -56.40
CA THR A 218 -56.74 38.87 -56.55
C THR A 218 -56.03 38.26 -55.34
N ASP A 219 -55.29 39.07 -54.56
CA ASP A 219 -54.73 38.73 -53.24
C ASP A 219 -54.42 40.04 -52.46
N ALA A 220 -55.04 40.26 -51.31
CA ALA A 220 -54.70 41.39 -50.43
C ALA A 220 -54.23 40.94 -49.05
N LYS A 221 -53.12 41.54 -48.60
CA LYS A 221 -52.66 41.45 -47.21
C LYS A 221 -53.36 42.53 -46.39
N ILE A 222 -54.58 42.24 -45.95
CA ILE A 222 -55.35 43.15 -45.08
C ILE A 222 -55.03 42.79 -43.63
N GLY A 223 -54.63 43.79 -42.83
CA GLY A 223 -54.25 43.58 -41.43
C GLY A 223 -55.41 43.04 -40.58
N ASN A 224 -56.42 43.89 -40.31
CA ASN A 224 -57.62 43.51 -39.57
C ASN A 224 -58.87 43.94 -40.36
N ILE A 225 -59.86 43.04 -40.49
CA ILE A 225 -61.22 43.38 -40.96
C ILE A 225 -62.15 43.46 -39.76
N SER A 226 -62.92 44.55 -39.63
CA SER A 226 -64.05 44.60 -38.71
C SER A 226 -65.22 43.80 -39.30
N ALA A 227 -65.54 42.65 -38.70
CA ALA A 227 -66.46 41.66 -39.27
C ALA A 227 -67.95 42.04 -39.25
N ASN A 228 -68.32 43.21 -38.70
CA ASN A 228 -69.72 43.62 -38.53
C ASN A 228 -70.51 43.74 -39.86
N HIS A 229 -69.82 43.79 -41.01
CA HIS A 229 -70.45 43.94 -42.33
C HIS A 229 -69.98 42.89 -43.36
N ILE A 230 -69.41 41.75 -42.94
CA ILE A 230 -69.09 40.66 -43.88
C ILE A 230 -70.38 39.88 -44.20
N ILE A 231 -71.04 40.21 -45.32
CA ILE A 231 -72.14 39.42 -45.89
C ILE A 231 -71.60 38.74 -47.15
N THR A 232 -71.31 37.44 -47.08
CA THR A 232 -70.85 36.64 -48.23
C THR A 232 -71.82 35.49 -48.48
N GLY A 233 -71.98 35.06 -49.74
CA GLY A 233 -72.86 33.94 -50.09
C GLY A 233 -72.30 32.56 -49.70
N SER A 234 -70.98 32.42 -49.56
CA SER A 234 -70.28 31.24 -49.04
C SER A 234 -68.85 31.63 -48.65
N ILE A 235 -68.38 31.18 -47.48
CA ILE A 235 -66.97 31.30 -47.07
C ILE A 235 -66.37 29.90 -47.13
N ASP A 236 -65.37 29.70 -47.98
CA ASP A 236 -64.55 28.48 -47.96
C ASP A 236 -63.61 28.53 -46.74
N ALA A 237 -64.02 27.87 -45.67
CA ALA A 237 -63.29 27.83 -44.41
C ALA A 237 -61.94 27.08 -44.50
N SER A 238 -61.61 26.41 -45.62
CA SER A 238 -60.29 25.78 -45.80
C SER A 238 -59.13 26.79 -45.80
N LYS A 239 -59.44 28.09 -46.00
CA LYS A 239 -58.45 29.19 -46.02
C LYS A 239 -58.65 30.23 -44.91
N VAL A 240 -59.61 30.05 -44.00
CA VAL A 240 -59.95 31.04 -42.98
C VAL A 240 -59.54 30.56 -41.59
N THR A 241 -58.65 31.30 -40.94
CA THR A 241 -58.26 31.07 -39.53
C THR A 241 -59.08 31.99 -38.62
N VAL A 242 -59.97 31.44 -37.80
CA VAL A 242 -60.81 32.22 -36.87
C VAL A 242 -60.16 32.23 -35.48
N ALA A 243 -59.70 33.40 -35.04
CA ALA A 243 -58.97 33.55 -33.77
C ALA A 243 -59.86 33.34 -32.52
N LYS A 244 -61.14 33.71 -32.57
CA LYS A 244 -62.16 33.42 -31.54
C LYS A 244 -63.50 33.14 -32.23
N LEU A 245 -64.03 31.95 -32.03
CA LEU A 245 -65.36 31.55 -32.49
C LEU A 245 -66.28 31.38 -31.27
N ASP A 246 -67.34 32.17 -31.19
CA ASP A 246 -68.41 31.94 -30.21
C ASP A 246 -69.36 30.88 -30.78
N ALA A 247 -69.20 29.64 -30.32
CA ALA A 247 -69.79 28.44 -30.92
C ALA A 247 -71.18 28.07 -30.37
N GLY A 248 -71.86 28.97 -29.66
CA GLY A 248 -73.11 28.67 -28.93
C GLY A 248 -74.25 28.06 -29.75
N ASN A 249 -74.23 28.16 -31.09
CA ASN A 249 -75.26 27.63 -32.00
C ASN A 249 -74.70 26.85 -33.22
N ILE A 250 -73.53 26.23 -33.12
CA ILE A 250 -72.99 25.43 -34.24
C ILE A 250 -73.71 24.07 -34.31
N THR A 251 -74.47 23.84 -35.39
CA THR A 251 -75.04 22.53 -35.73
C THR A 251 -74.24 21.92 -36.89
N THR A 252 -73.40 20.92 -36.61
CA THR A 252 -72.63 20.20 -37.64
C THR A 252 -73.23 18.82 -37.90
N GLY A 253 -73.34 18.39 -39.17
CA GLY A 253 -73.74 17.02 -39.51
C GLY A 253 -72.63 15.98 -39.27
N THR A 254 -71.38 16.31 -39.64
CA THR A 254 -70.19 15.49 -39.36
C THR A 254 -69.02 16.45 -39.11
N LEU A 255 -68.34 16.30 -37.97
CA LEU A 255 -67.17 17.11 -37.61
C LEU A 255 -65.94 16.19 -37.56
N SER A 256 -64.98 16.38 -38.47
CA SER A 256 -63.67 15.74 -38.33
C SER A 256 -62.93 16.40 -37.17
N THR A 257 -62.46 15.60 -36.21
CA THR A 257 -61.88 16.09 -34.95
C THR A 257 -60.37 16.10 -34.91
N ASP A 258 -59.71 15.97 -36.07
CA ASP A 258 -58.25 15.85 -36.21
C ASP A 258 -57.45 16.98 -35.50
N ARG A 259 -58.09 18.12 -35.17
CA ARG A 259 -57.49 19.26 -34.46
C ARG A 259 -58.33 19.82 -33.31
N LEU A 260 -59.30 19.06 -32.78
CA LEU A 260 -60.19 19.55 -31.72
C LEU A 260 -59.49 19.49 -30.34
N ASN A 261 -59.31 20.65 -29.69
CA ASN A 261 -58.78 20.76 -28.33
C ASN A 261 -59.90 21.05 -27.33
N VAL A 262 -60.35 20.05 -26.58
CA VAL A 262 -61.45 20.15 -25.60
C VAL A 262 -60.92 20.15 -24.16
N GLY A 263 -61.29 21.17 -23.38
CA GLY A 263 -60.85 21.27 -21.97
C GLY A 263 -61.54 20.28 -21.02
N LYS A 264 -62.79 19.92 -21.30
CA LYS A 264 -63.54 18.83 -20.65
C LYS A 264 -64.50 18.22 -21.67
N LEU A 265 -64.48 16.89 -21.81
CA LEU A 265 -65.46 16.14 -22.58
C LEU A 265 -66.52 15.60 -21.62
N SER A 266 -67.65 16.29 -21.48
CA SER A 266 -68.66 16.00 -20.44
C SER A 266 -69.80 15.06 -20.87
N ALA A 267 -69.81 14.57 -22.12
CA ALA A 267 -70.83 13.65 -22.62
C ALA A 267 -70.34 12.19 -22.53
N LEU A 268 -70.42 11.60 -21.33
CA LEU A 268 -69.92 10.26 -21.03
C LEU A 268 -70.96 9.17 -21.35
N SER A 269 -71.34 8.98 -22.61
CA SER A 269 -72.16 7.82 -23.02
C SER A 269 -71.88 7.25 -24.42
N ALA A 270 -70.94 7.80 -25.17
CA ALA A 270 -70.57 7.28 -26.48
C ALA A 270 -69.33 6.36 -26.38
N ASN A 271 -69.28 5.32 -27.21
CA ASN A 271 -68.07 4.55 -27.45
C ASN A 271 -67.02 5.47 -28.09
N LEU A 272 -65.90 5.70 -27.41
CA LEU A 272 -64.82 6.59 -27.86
C LEU A 272 -63.85 5.90 -28.83
N GLY A 273 -64.01 4.60 -29.11
CA GLY A 273 -63.03 3.82 -29.88
C GLY A 273 -61.67 3.77 -29.18
N ASP A 274 -60.59 3.83 -29.96
CA ASP A 274 -59.22 3.90 -29.46
C ASP A 274 -58.89 5.31 -28.94
N VAL A 275 -58.53 5.43 -27.66
CA VAL A 275 -58.20 6.71 -27.05
C VAL A 275 -56.69 6.84 -26.83
N THR A 276 -56.03 7.70 -27.60
CA THR A 276 -54.62 8.07 -27.38
C THR A 276 -54.55 9.21 -26.36
N THR A 277 -54.38 8.89 -25.07
CA THR A 277 -54.31 9.89 -23.99
C THR A 277 -52.88 10.09 -23.50
N GLY A 278 -52.54 11.31 -23.06
CA GLY A 278 -51.31 11.56 -22.30
C GLY A 278 -51.42 11.13 -20.83
N SER A 279 -52.56 11.40 -20.18
CA SER A 279 -52.87 10.98 -18.81
C SER A 279 -54.36 10.68 -18.67
N LEU A 280 -54.70 9.47 -18.23
CA LEU A 280 -56.07 9.03 -17.96
C LEU A 280 -56.27 8.89 -16.44
N LYS A 281 -57.23 9.61 -15.85
CA LYS A 281 -57.61 9.52 -14.44
C LYS A 281 -59.10 9.14 -14.31
N GLY A 282 -59.38 7.85 -14.25
CA GLY A 282 -60.72 7.30 -13.94
C GLY A 282 -60.82 6.89 -12.47
N VAL A 283 -62.02 6.98 -11.88
CA VAL A 283 -62.28 6.49 -10.52
C VAL A 283 -62.35 4.95 -10.50
N ASP A 284 -62.85 4.35 -11.59
CA ASP A 284 -62.75 2.92 -11.90
C ASP A 284 -62.26 2.75 -13.35
N ILE A 285 -61.18 1.99 -13.54
CA ILE A 285 -60.74 1.54 -14.87
C ILE A 285 -61.02 0.04 -14.94
N VAL A 286 -62.08 -0.33 -15.66
CA VAL A 286 -62.42 -1.73 -15.93
C VAL A 286 -61.92 -2.06 -17.33
N ALA A 287 -60.73 -2.65 -17.42
CA ALA A 287 -60.11 -3.04 -18.69
C ALA A 287 -59.93 -4.56 -18.75
N ASN A 288 -60.29 -5.18 -19.88
CA ASN A 288 -60.05 -6.61 -20.10
C ASN A 288 -58.56 -6.91 -20.39
N SER A 289 -57.80 -5.90 -20.82
CA SER A 289 -56.35 -5.90 -20.97
C SER A 289 -55.84 -4.46 -20.79
N PHE A 290 -54.77 -4.26 -20.03
CA PHE A 290 -54.11 -2.97 -19.84
C PHE A 290 -52.64 -3.10 -20.23
N SER A 291 -52.26 -2.49 -21.35
CA SER A 291 -50.90 -2.56 -21.90
C SER A 291 -50.41 -1.17 -22.24
N THR A 292 -49.21 -0.82 -21.78
CA THR A 292 -48.54 0.42 -22.18
C THR A 292 -47.63 0.15 -23.39
N PRO A 293 -47.61 1.01 -24.44
CA PRO A 293 -46.78 0.80 -25.62
C PRO A 293 -45.27 0.70 -25.36
N ASN A 294 -44.81 1.21 -24.22
CA ASN A 294 -43.40 1.17 -23.79
C ASN A 294 -43.04 -0.05 -22.94
N GLY A 295 -43.95 -1.02 -22.77
CA GLY A 295 -43.69 -2.24 -21.98
C GLY A 295 -43.55 -2.01 -20.47
N SER A 296 -43.89 -0.81 -19.97
CA SER A 296 -43.75 -0.48 -18.55
C SER A 296 -44.78 -1.17 -17.65
N PHE A 297 -45.90 -1.62 -18.22
CA PHE A 297 -46.91 -2.46 -17.59
C PHE A 297 -47.64 -3.27 -18.67
N THR A 298 -47.47 -4.59 -18.68
CA THR A 298 -48.13 -5.51 -19.62
C THR A 298 -48.65 -6.73 -18.88
N THR A 299 -49.83 -7.22 -19.26
CA THR A 299 -50.31 -8.55 -18.86
C THR A 299 -50.10 -9.53 -20.00
N ASP A 300 -49.46 -10.68 -19.74
CA ASP A 300 -49.37 -11.75 -20.73
C ASP A 300 -50.72 -12.47 -20.92
N ALA A 301 -50.78 -13.42 -21.87
CA ALA A 301 -51.99 -14.18 -22.18
C ALA A 301 -52.51 -15.04 -21.01
N ASN A 302 -51.70 -15.25 -19.97
CA ASN A 302 -52.04 -16.00 -18.76
C ASN A 302 -52.42 -15.08 -17.59
N GLY A 303 -52.37 -13.75 -17.77
CA GLY A 303 -52.70 -12.77 -16.75
C GLY A 303 -51.53 -12.34 -15.86
N ASN A 304 -50.28 -12.72 -16.18
CA ASN A 304 -49.11 -12.30 -15.41
C ASN A 304 -48.76 -10.84 -15.70
N VAL A 305 -48.53 -10.06 -14.65
CA VAL A 305 -48.16 -8.64 -14.76
C VAL A 305 -46.64 -8.50 -14.87
N VAL A 306 -46.18 -7.90 -15.95
CA VAL A 306 -44.80 -7.43 -16.14
C VAL A 306 -44.80 -5.91 -16.02
N ALA A 307 -44.09 -5.35 -15.04
CA ALA A 307 -44.04 -3.91 -14.82
C ALA A 307 -42.63 -3.43 -14.51
N SER A 308 -42.24 -2.27 -15.05
CA SER A 308 -40.93 -1.65 -14.77
C SER A 308 -40.80 -1.15 -13.33
N ASN A 309 -41.92 -0.78 -12.69
CA ASN A 309 -42.01 -0.45 -11.27
C ASN A 309 -43.43 -0.82 -10.78
N LEU A 310 -43.53 -1.69 -9.77
CA LEU A 310 -44.80 -2.11 -9.17
C LEU A 310 -44.78 -1.84 -7.67
N THR A 311 -45.73 -1.04 -7.17
CA THR A 311 -45.97 -0.84 -5.73
C THR A 311 -47.31 -1.49 -5.37
N ILE A 312 -47.27 -2.58 -4.59
CA ILE A 312 -48.48 -3.27 -4.10
C ILE A 312 -48.81 -2.75 -2.69
N ARG A 313 -50.02 -2.26 -2.47
CA ARG A 313 -50.55 -1.84 -1.15
C ARG A 313 -51.84 -2.62 -0.85
N GLY A 314 -51.76 -3.71 -0.10
CA GLY A 314 -52.94 -4.42 0.43
C GLY A 314 -53.40 -3.83 1.78
N VAL A 315 -54.65 -4.11 2.15
CA VAL A 315 -55.21 -3.74 3.46
C VAL A 315 -55.22 -4.97 4.37
N THR A 316 -54.58 -4.90 5.53
CA THR A 316 -54.46 -6.06 6.41
C THR A 316 -55.82 -6.44 7.01
N ASN A 317 -56.22 -7.71 6.85
CA ASN A 317 -57.35 -8.28 7.58
C ASN A 317 -56.95 -8.53 9.03
N LEU A 318 -57.70 -7.95 9.96
CA LEU A 318 -57.46 -8.02 11.40
C LEU A 318 -58.21 -9.20 12.06
N VAL A 319 -59.05 -9.91 11.32
CA VAL A 319 -59.63 -11.17 11.76
C VAL A 319 -58.55 -12.25 11.67
N TYR A 320 -58.15 -12.81 12.81
CA TYR A 320 -57.22 -13.94 12.80
C TYR A 320 -57.91 -15.19 12.25
N ASN A 321 -57.23 -15.92 11.37
CA ASN A 321 -57.75 -17.10 10.66
C ASN A 321 -59.06 -16.76 9.92
N ALA A 322 -59.06 -15.68 9.14
CA ALA A 322 -60.24 -15.28 8.38
C ALA A 322 -60.61 -16.30 7.29
N ALA A 323 -59.64 -17.10 6.85
CA ALA A 323 -59.85 -18.24 5.95
C ALA A 323 -60.49 -19.46 6.64
N LEU A 324 -60.69 -19.41 7.96
CA LEU A 324 -61.35 -20.44 8.77
C LEU A 324 -60.70 -21.84 8.63
N LEU A 325 -59.38 -21.89 8.45
CA LEU A 325 -58.64 -23.13 8.20
C LEU A 325 -58.36 -23.91 9.50
N GLY A 326 -58.16 -25.22 9.37
CA GLY A 326 -57.67 -26.08 10.46
C GLY A 326 -58.71 -26.49 11.50
N ASN A 327 -59.97 -26.74 11.10
CA ASN A 327 -60.98 -27.27 12.02
C ASN A 327 -60.52 -28.61 12.65
N SER A 328 -60.51 -28.67 13.98
CA SER A 328 -60.32 -29.91 14.72
C SER A 328 -61.52 -30.13 15.66
N GLY A 329 -62.44 -31.02 15.29
CA GLY A 329 -63.55 -31.43 16.15
C GLY A 329 -64.77 -31.94 15.38
N THR A 330 -65.52 -32.84 16.00
CA THR A 330 -66.83 -33.31 15.52
C THR A 330 -67.93 -32.42 16.12
N TYR A 331 -68.96 -32.10 15.34
CA TYR A 331 -70.14 -31.37 15.83
C TYR A 331 -70.65 -32.00 17.14
N PRO A 332 -70.98 -31.21 18.18
CA PRO A 332 -71.04 -29.74 18.24
C PRO A 332 -69.72 -29.06 18.69
N ASN A 333 -68.64 -29.81 18.95
CA ASN A 333 -67.39 -29.28 19.51
C ASN A 333 -66.33 -28.94 18.43
N THR A 334 -66.77 -28.38 17.29
CA THR A 334 -65.84 -27.93 16.24
C THR A 334 -65.03 -26.74 16.75
N LYS A 335 -63.70 -26.80 16.64
CA LYS A 335 -62.81 -25.68 16.98
C LYS A 335 -62.23 -25.11 15.70
N VAL A 336 -62.47 -23.83 15.46
CA VAL A 336 -61.78 -23.08 14.42
C VAL A 336 -60.68 -22.27 15.10
N PRO A 337 -59.39 -22.52 14.83
CA PRO A 337 -58.29 -21.73 15.41
C PRO A 337 -58.55 -20.23 15.21
N GLY A 338 -58.40 -19.44 16.27
CA GLY A 338 -58.68 -17.99 16.19
C GLY A 338 -60.14 -17.58 16.29
N TRP A 339 -61.06 -18.52 16.48
CA TRP A 339 -62.46 -18.25 16.70
C TRP A 339 -62.96 -18.96 17.94
N ASN A 340 -63.72 -18.23 18.75
CA ASN A 340 -64.48 -18.81 19.84
C ASN A 340 -65.88 -19.15 19.32
N LEU A 341 -66.15 -20.44 19.09
CA LEU A 341 -67.47 -20.93 18.74
C LEU A 341 -68.22 -21.28 20.03
N PHE A 342 -69.29 -20.55 20.32
CA PHE A 342 -70.13 -20.80 21.49
C PHE A 342 -71.12 -21.94 21.20
N THR A 343 -71.86 -22.40 22.22
CA THR A 343 -72.64 -23.66 22.23
C THR A 343 -73.56 -23.92 21.02
N LYS A 344 -73.99 -22.89 20.28
CA LYS A 344 -74.89 -23.02 19.11
C LYS A 344 -74.22 -22.73 17.77
N GLY A 345 -72.92 -22.43 17.76
CA GLY A 345 -72.15 -22.16 16.55
C GLY A 345 -71.39 -23.41 16.09
N TYR A 346 -71.25 -23.58 14.80
CA TYR A 346 -70.50 -24.70 14.22
C TYR A 346 -69.71 -24.29 13.00
N TYR A 347 -68.68 -25.06 12.65
CA TYR A 347 -67.94 -24.89 11.40
C TYR A 347 -68.57 -25.72 10.27
N SER A 348 -68.70 -25.12 9.08
CA SER A 348 -69.16 -25.79 7.86
C SER A 348 -68.11 -25.67 6.75
N ASN A 349 -67.66 -26.82 6.24
CA ASN A 349 -66.92 -26.91 4.98
C ASN A 349 -67.81 -27.38 3.81
N ALA A 350 -69.12 -27.53 4.03
CA ALA A 350 -70.08 -27.92 2.99
C ALA A 350 -70.69 -26.72 2.28
N THR A 351 -70.81 -25.59 2.99
CA THR A 351 -71.31 -24.33 2.46
C THR A 351 -70.17 -23.32 2.47
N LEU A 352 -69.64 -23.02 1.29
CA LEU A 352 -68.49 -22.13 1.12
C LEU A 352 -68.91 -20.90 0.31
N HIS A 353 -68.26 -19.77 0.58
CA HIS A 353 -68.29 -18.61 -0.30
C HIS A 353 -66.90 -18.44 -0.91
N ASP A 354 -66.80 -18.50 -2.23
CA ASP A 354 -65.53 -18.40 -2.97
C ASP A 354 -64.40 -19.30 -2.42
N GLY A 355 -64.77 -20.53 -2.03
CA GLY A 355 -63.83 -21.51 -1.48
C GLY A 355 -63.46 -21.33 0.00
N VAL A 356 -63.95 -20.29 0.67
CA VAL A 356 -63.77 -20.10 2.12
C VAL A 356 -64.87 -20.85 2.86
N PRO A 357 -64.54 -21.71 3.85
CA PRO A 357 -65.51 -22.33 4.75
C PRO A 357 -66.38 -21.31 5.49
N SER A 358 -67.35 -21.78 6.26
CA SER A 358 -68.26 -20.91 6.99
C SER A 358 -68.35 -21.25 8.47
N ILE A 359 -68.77 -20.27 9.26
CA ILE A 359 -69.27 -20.47 10.61
C ILE A 359 -70.80 -20.38 10.55
N GLY A 360 -71.48 -21.44 10.96
CA GLY A 360 -72.93 -21.58 10.90
C GLY A 360 -73.61 -21.57 12.27
N PHE A 361 -74.92 -21.36 12.21
CA PHE A 361 -75.89 -21.54 13.28
C PHE A 361 -77.01 -22.44 12.73
N ASN A 362 -77.34 -23.54 13.41
CA ASN A 362 -78.48 -24.39 13.07
C ASN A 362 -79.13 -24.86 14.38
N SER A 363 -79.96 -23.98 14.95
CA SER A 363 -80.52 -24.19 16.28
C SER A 363 -81.73 -23.29 16.52
N SER A 364 -82.32 -23.40 17.71
CA SER A 364 -83.32 -22.45 18.20
C SER A 364 -82.75 -21.61 19.32
N THR A 365 -82.99 -20.30 19.28
CA THR A 365 -82.65 -19.38 20.39
C THR A 365 -83.72 -19.36 21.49
N GLY A 366 -84.93 -19.85 21.19
CA GLY A 366 -86.12 -19.61 21.99
C GLY A 366 -86.71 -18.22 21.76
N SER A 367 -87.86 -17.93 22.37
CA SER A 367 -88.51 -16.62 22.25
C SER A 367 -87.74 -15.55 23.02
N GLY A 368 -87.51 -14.39 22.39
CA GLY A 368 -87.00 -13.19 23.05
C GLY A 368 -85.53 -13.19 23.50
N THR A 369 -84.68 -14.13 23.07
CA THR A 369 -83.30 -14.28 23.59
C THR A 369 -82.22 -14.09 22.51
N TRP A 370 -81.21 -13.26 22.78
CA TRP A 370 -80.02 -13.10 21.93
C TRP A 370 -78.95 -14.13 22.33
N VAL A 371 -78.37 -14.80 21.34
CA VAL A 371 -77.28 -15.76 21.55
C VAL A 371 -76.11 -15.40 20.63
N THR A 372 -74.94 -15.16 21.21
CA THR A 372 -73.68 -15.16 20.45
C THR A 372 -73.34 -16.60 20.12
N PHE A 373 -73.04 -16.88 18.86
CA PHE A 373 -72.62 -18.22 18.46
C PHE A 373 -71.18 -18.24 17.93
N ALA A 374 -70.59 -17.09 17.59
CA ALA A 374 -69.17 -16.99 17.24
C ALA A 374 -68.55 -15.63 17.55
N GLN A 375 -67.26 -15.62 17.87
CA GLN A 375 -66.44 -14.41 18.00
C GLN A 375 -65.01 -14.67 17.48
N SER A 376 -64.46 -13.73 16.71
CA SER A 376 -63.05 -13.80 16.30
C SER A 376 -62.11 -13.51 17.46
N LYS A 377 -60.85 -13.95 17.34
CA LYS A 377 -59.79 -13.60 18.29
C LYS A 377 -59.71 -12.08 18.42
N LEU A 378 -59.52 -11.62 19.67
CA LEU A 378 -59.34 -10.21 19.98
C LEU A 378 -58.04 -9.72 19.34
N TYR A 379 -58.14 -8.72 18.45
CA TYR A 379 -56.99 -8.07 17.84
C TYR A 379 -56.54 -6.87 18.70
N PRO A 380 -55.28 -6.79 19.13
CA PRO A 380 -54.79 -5.71 19.98
C PRO A 380 -54.67 -4.40 19.20
N LEU A 381 -55.24 -3.31 19.74
CA LEU A 381 -55.18 -1.97 19.14
C LEU A 381 -53.84 -1.26 19.39
N ASN A 382 -53.06 -1.70 20.39
CA ASN A 382 -51.73 -1.14 20.73
C ASN A 382 -51.71 0.40 20.89
N GLY A 383 -52.79 1.01 21.39
CA GLY A 383 -52.89 2.46 21.60
C GLY A 383 -53.37 3.27 20.38
N LEU A 384 -53.77 2.61 19.28
CA LEU A 384 -54.37 3.27 18.11
C LEU A 384 -55.85 3.60 18.37
N HIS A 385 -56.09 4.76 18.98
CA HIS A 385 -57.42 5.29 19.24
C HIS A 385 -57.86 6.33 18.20
N GLY A 386 -59.17 6.53 18.04
CA GLY A 386 -59.71 7.60 17.19
C GLY A 386 -59.64 7.33 15.68
N GLN A 387 -59.22 6.13 15.27
CA GLN A 387 -59.19 5.69 13.88
C GLN A 387 -60.46 4.91 13.51
N PRO A 388 -60.95 4.99 12.27
CA PRO A 388 -62.11 4.23 11.84
C PRO A 388 -61.74 2.77 11.55
N TYR A 389 -62.64 1.89 11.97
CA TYR A 389 -62.61 0.46 11.65
C TYR A 389 -63.87 0.10 10.86
N SER A 390 -63.72 -0.83 9.93
CA SER A 390 -64.81 -1.37 9.14
C SER A 390 -64.70 -2.88 9.08
N ALA A 391 -65.83 -3.57 8.90
CA ALA A 391 -65.86 -5.01 8.80
C ALA A 391 -66.86 -5.47 7.74
N SER A 392 -66.62 -6.64 7.16
CA SER A 392 -67.55 -7.27 6.23
C SER A 392 -67.62 -8.78 6.40
N VAL A 393 -68.69 -9.37 5.92
CA VAL A 393 -68.90 -10.81 5.91
C VAL A 393 -69.91 -11.20 4.83
N TRP A 394 -69.74 -12.38 4.25
CA TRP A 394 -70.75 -13.00 3.39
C TRP A 394 -71.70 -13.85 4.23
N PHE A 395 -73.00 -13.69 4.02
CA PHE A 395 -74.05 -14.33 4.80
C PHE A 395 -75.02 -15.11 3.90
N VAL A 396 -75.45 -16.29 4.32
CA VAL A 396 -76.53 -17.05 3.69
C VAL A 396 -77.47 -17.63 4.74
N ASP A 397 -78.77 -17.67 4.45
CA ASP A 397 -79.79 -18.31 5.29
C ASP A 397 -80.38 -19.48 4.51
N ASP A 398 -80.39 -20.67 5.11
CA ASP A 398 -80.76 -21.93 4.51
C ASP A 398 -82.11 -22.45 5.02
N GLY A 399 -82.94 -21.56 5.59
CA GLY A 399 -84.32 -21.85 5.99
C GLY A 399 -84.59 -21.54 7.46
N SER A 400 -84.64 -20.26 7.80
CA SER A 400 -84.96 -19.78 9.13
C SER A 400 -86.40 -19.32 9.27
N GLU A 401 -86.98 -19.43 10.47
CA GLU A 401 -88.29 -18.82 10.74
C GLU A 401 -88.24 -17.30 10.48
N ALA A 402 -89.33 -16.72 9.97
CA ALA A 402 -89.39 -15.28 9.70
C ALA A 402 -89.18 -14.40 10.95
N ALA A 403 -89.43 -14.95 12.14
CA ALA A 403 -89.21 -14.29 13.42
C ALA A 403 -87.74 -14.29 13.87
N MET A 404 -86.94 -15.21 13.33
CA MET A 404 -85.51 -15.33 13.61
C MET A 404 -84.80 -14.05 13.17
N LYS A 405 -83.75 -13.64 13.87
CA LYS A 405 -82.88 -12.54 13.46
C LYS A 405 -81.43 -12.94 13.59
N TYR A 406 -80.61 -12.47 12.66
CA TYR A 406 -79.16 -12.60 12.71
C TYR A 406 -78.52 -11.22 12.81
N GLN A 407 -77.38 -11.14 13.49
CA GLN A 407 -76.60 -9.91 13.57
C GLN A 407 -75.10 -10.17 13.41
N PHE A 408 -74.48 -9.41 12.52
CA PHE A 408 -73.03 -9.25 12.41
C PHE A 408 -72.62 -7.99 13.17
N THR A 409 -71.63 -8.12 14.06
CA THR A 409 -71.18 -7.03 14.93
C THR A 409 -69.68 -6.83 14.83
N LEU A 410 -69.24 -5.58 14.71
CA LEU A 410 -67.89 -5.12 15.02
C LEU A 410 -67.92 -4.57 16.45
N ALA A 411 -67.07 -5.11 17.33
CA ALA A 411 -67.05 -4.75 18.73
C ALA A 411 -65.62 -4.43 19.22
N PHE A 412 -65.54 -3.47 20.14
CA PHE A 412 -64.35 -3.11 20.88
C PHE A 412 -64.42 -3.64 22.31
N PHE A 413 -63.27 -4.01 22.86
CA PHE A 413 -63.16 -4.69 24.15
C PHE A 413 -62.13 -4.01 25.05
N ASP A 414 -62.36 -4.07 26.36
CA ASP A 414 -61.42 -3.61 27.39
C ASP A 414 -60.23 -4.57 27.56
N ALA A 415 -59.29 -4.22 28.44
CA ALA A 415 -58.11 -5.04 28.75
C ALA A 415 -58.45 -6.45 29.29
N ASN A 416 -59.65 -6.64 29.85
CA ASN A 416 -60.12 -7.91 30.38
C ASN A 416 -60.88 -8.74 29.33
N GLY A 417 -61.05 -8.23 28.11
CA GLY A 417 -61.81 -8.87 27.05
C GLY A 417 -63.32 -8.71 27.18
N ASN A 418 -63.81 -7.77 28.01
CA ASN A 418 -65.24 -7.44 28.06
C ASN A 418 -65.59 -6.44 26.97
N ARG A 419 -66.73 -6.64 26.29
CA ARG A 419 -67.21 -5.72 25.25
C ARG A 419 -67.59 -4.37 25.86
N LEU A 420 -67.14 -3.28 25.24
CA LEU A 420 -67.47 -1.92 25.67
C LEU A 420 -68.91 -1.55 25.32
N ALA A 421 -69.64 -0.95 26.27
CA ALA A 421 -71.06 -0.60 26.12
C ALA A 421 -71.34 0.42 25.00
N SER A 422 -70.39 1.32 24.72
CA SER A 422 -70.47 2.34 23.66
C SER A 422 -69.55 2.04 22.46
N GLY A 423 -68.93 0.85 22.42
CA GLY A 423 -67.89 0.49 21.46
C GLY A 423 -68.28 -0.64 20.52
N TYR A 424 -69.50 -0.68 20.01
CA TYR A 424 -69.87 -1.67 19.00
C TYR A 424 -70.87 -1.12 17.99
N ALA A 425 -70.87 -1.71 16.81
CA ALA A 425 -71.90 -1.51 15.79
C ALA A 425 -72.27 -2.86 15.21
N GLY A 426 -73.56 -3.08 14.96
CA GLY A 426 -74.02 -4.33 14.37
C GLY A 426 -75.21 -4.12 13.46
N ASN A 427 -75.24 -4.90 12.38
CA ASN A 427 -76.36 -4.93 11.44
C ASN A 427 -77.23 -6.14 11.74
N THR A 428 -78.53 -5.93 11.87
CA THR A 428 -79.52 -6.98 12.15
C THR A 428 -80.46 -7.16 10.98
N TRP A 429 -80.78 -8.40 10.65
CA TRP A 429 -81.78 -8.74 9.62
C TRP A 429 -82.60 -9.95 10.06
N ASN A 430 -83.80 -10.08 9.48
CA ASN A 430 -84.69 -11.21 9.74
C ASN A 430 -84.20 -12.46 9.00
N GLY A 431 -84.53 -13.62 9.58
CA GLY A 431 -84.37 -14.93 8.95
C GLY A 431 -85.36 -15.10 7.80
N ASN A 432 -85.00 -15.97 6.87
CA ASN A 432 -85.77 -16.21 5.67
C ASN A 432 -86.30 -17.66 5.63
N PRO A 433 -87.62 -17.87 5.59
CA PRO A 433 -88.21 -19.21 5.46
C PRO A 433 -87.86 -19.90 4.14
N THR A 434 -87.44 -19.15 3.12
CA THR A 434 -86.94 -19.69 1.86
C THR A 434 -85.43 -19.47 1.74
N SER A 435 -84.71 -20.49 1.28
CA SER A 435 -83.27 -20.42 1.07
C SER A 435 -82.93 -19.24 0.15
N GLN A 436 -81.94 -18.43 0.53
CA GLN A 436 -81.52 -17.25 -0.21
C GLN A 436 -80.10 -17.41 -0.75
N GLY A 437 -79.75 -16.65 -1.78
CA GLY A 437 -78.37 -16.53 -2.22
C GLY A 437 -77.50 -15.81 -1.17
N TRP A 438 -76.18 -15.91 -1.34
CA TRP A 438 -75.22 -15.18 -0.51
C TRP A 438 -75.44 -13.67 -0.59
N ALA A 439 -75.40 -13.01 0.57
CA ALA A 439 -75.56 -11.58 0.72
C ALA A 439 -74.34 -10.97 1.41
N TYR A 440 -73.80 -9.90 0.85
CA TYR A 440 -72.67 -9.17 1.44
C TYR A 440 -73.16 -8.21 2.53
N LYS A 441 -72.54 -8.28 3.72
CA LYS A 441 -72.89 -7.46 4.88
C LYS A 441 -71.67 -6.66 5.31
N THR A 442 -71.85 -5.37 5.56
CA THR A 442 -70.76 -4.43 5.83
C THR A 442 -71.08 -3.52 7.02
N ILE A 443 -70.08 -3.21 7.83
CA ILE A 443 -70.12 -2.23 8.91
C ILE A 443 -69.00 -1.25 8.60
N ASN A 444 -69.32 0.03 8.45
CA ASN A 444 -68.37 1.04 8.00
C ASN A 444 -68.17 2.13 9.05
N ASN A 445 -66.94 2.65 9.11
CA ASN A 445 -66.61 3.89 9.80
C ASN A 445 -66.89 3.90 11.32
N ILE A 446 -66.55 2.82 12.02
CA ILE A 446 -66.71 2.74 13.48
C ILE A 446 -65.41 3.21 14.15
N ILE A 447 -65.48 4.34 14.85
CA ILE A 447 -64.32 4.92 15.53
C ILE A 447 -64.01 4.13 16.80
N SER A 448 -62.76 3.72 16.99
CA SER A 448 -62.32 3.05 18.22
C SER A 448 -62.42 4.00 19.44
N PRO A 449 -63.13 3.61 20.51
CA PRO A 449 -63.12 4.39 21.76
C PRO A 449 -61.71 4.50 22.36
N SER A 450 -61.45 5.58 23.10
CA SER A 450 -60.17 5.77 23.79
C SER A 450 -59.87 4.71 24.87
N THR A 451 -60.90 4.00 25.33
CA THR A 451 -60.79 2.92 26.33
C THR A 451 -60.67 1.52 25.70
N ALA A 452 -60.73 1.41 24.37
CA ALA A 452 -60.64 0.14 23.68
C ALA A 452 -59.20 -0.39 23.64
N VAL A 453 -59.00 -1.62 24.09
CA VAL A 453 -57.71 -2.33 24.00
C VAL A 453 -57.71 -3.31 22.83
N TYR A 454 -58.88 -3.89 22.51
CA TYR A 454 -59.02 -4.83 21.42
C TYR A 454 -60.21 -4.50 20.51
N VAL A 455 -60.18 -5.05 19.30
CA VAL A 455 -61.30 -5.09 18.36
C VAL A 455 -61.50 -6.53 17.86
N ALA A 456 -62.75 -6.92 17.61
CA ALA A 456 -63.10 -8.20 17.01
C ALA A 456 -64.48 -8.15 16.35
N ILE A 457 -64.82 -9.21 15.63
CA ILE A 457 -66.16 -9.41 15.09
C ILE A 457 -66.91 -10.51 15.85
N GLN A 458 -68.23 -10.38 15.92
CA GLN A 458 -69.13 -11.33 16.58
C GLN A 458 -70.35 -11.64 15.70
N TYR A 459 -70.86 -12.87 15.79
CA TYR A 459 -72.09 -13.30 15.15
C TYR A 459 -73.14 -13.70 16.18
N TRP A 460 -74.37 -13.23 15.96
CA TRP A 460 -75.47 -13.32 16.89
C TRP A 460 -76.75 -13.81 16.20
N ALA A 461 -77.61 -14.47 16.99
CA ALA A 461 -78.89 -15.02 16.59
C ALA A 461 -79.98 -14.67 17.63
N TYR A 462 -81.24 -14.49 17.22
CA TYR A 462 -82.34 -14.06 18.12
C TYR A 462 -83.74 -14.52 17.70
N ASN A 463 -84.55 -14.89 18.69
CA ASN A 463 -86.01 -15.03 18.63
C ASN A 463 -86.57 -16.00 17.57
N GLY A 464 -86.15 -17.25 17.63
CA GLY A 464 -86.72 -18.32 16.81
C GLY A 464 -85.74 -19.45 16.52
N THR A 465 -86.16 -20.31 15.60
CA THR A 465 -85.37 -21.40 15.03
C THR A 465 -84.84 -21.00 13.65
N GLY A 466 -83.57 -21.26 13.39
CA GLY A 466 -82.99 -20.93 12.10
C GLY A 466 -81.70 -21.65 11.76
N HIS A 467 -81.37 -21.56 10.47
CA HIS A 467 -80.17 -22.14 9.88
C HIS A 467 -79.48 -21.14 8.96
N ALA A 468 -78.30 -20.64 9.34
CA ALA A 468 -77.57 -19.65 8.55
C ALA A 468 -76.06 -19.78 8.68
N LEU A 469 -75.31 -19.26 7.70
CA LEU A 469 -73.85 -19.37 7.63
C LEU A 469 -73.18 -18.04 7.26
N PHE A 470 -71.98 -17.86 7.79
CA PHE A 470 -71.15 -16.67 7.63
C PHE A 470 -69.76 -17.08 7.14
N SER A 471 -69.31 -16.49 6.03
CA SER A 471 -68.02 -16.80 5.40
C SER A 471 -67.25 -15.53 5.06
N SER A 472 -65.95 -15.70 4.79
CA SER A 472 -65.06 -14.64 4.30
C SER A 472 -65.11 -13.35 5.15
N PRO A 473 -64.92 -13.44 6.48
CA PRO A 473 -64.90 -12.28 7.36
C PRO A 473 -63.72 -11.35 7.07
N MET A 474 -63.98 -10.05 7.08
CA MET A 474 -62.98 -9.00 7.00
C MET A 474 -63.15 -8.03 8.16
N LEU A 475 -62.04 -7.60 8.77
CA LEU A 475 -61.98 -6.47 9.69
C LEU A 475 -60.76 -5.63 9.32
N THR A 476 -60.94 -4.34 9.08
CA THR A 476 -59.87 -3.44 8.64
C THR A 476 -59.88 -2.15 9.44
N GLN A 477 -58.71 -1.52 9.59
CA GLN A 477 -58.59 -0.17 10.12
C GLN A 477 -58.75 0.86 8.98
N THR A 478 -59.95 0.89 8.39
CA THR A 478 -60.32 1.78 7.29
C THR A 478 -61.73 2.33 7.51
N ALA A 479 -62.05 3.46 6.87
CA ALA A 479 -63.39 4.07 6.95
C ALA A 479 -64.48 3.31 6.18
N GLN A 480 -64.08 2.47 5.22
CA GLN A 480 -64.99 1.64 4.44
C GLN A 480 -64.50 0.19 4.45
N SER A 481 -65.42 -0.76 4.57
CA SER A 481 -65.17 -2.18 4.44
C SER A 481 -64.65 -2.47 3.04
N THR A 482 -63.54 -3.19 2.93
CA THR A 482 -63.02 -3.68 1.66
C THR A 482 -63.56 -5.07 1.36
N GLY A 483 -63.34 -5.57 0.14
CA GLY A 483 -63.54 -6.98 -0.16
C GLY A 483 -62.69 -7.86 0.77
N TYR A 484 -63.13 -9.11 0.94
CA TYR A 484 -62.39 -10.11 1.72
C TYR A 484 -60.96 -10.28 1.17
N GLN A 485 -59.96 -10.13 2.05
CA GLN A 485 -58.59 -10.52 1.78
C GLN A 485 -58.20 -11.61 2.80
N PRO A 486 -57.70 -12.78 2.34
CA PRO A 486 -57.22 -13.81 3.24
C PRO A 486 -56.00 -13.31 4.02
N ASP A 487 -55.71 -13.94 5.16
CA ASP A 487 -54.64 -13.57 6.12
C ASP A 487 -53.22 -13.45 5.51
N THR A 488 -53.02 -13.92 4.28
CA THR A 488 -51.76 -13.85 3.52
C THR A 488 -51.59 -12.58 2.67
N GLY A 489 -52.59 -11.70 2.63
CA GLY A 489 -52.77 -10.64 1.63
C GLY A 489 -51.88 -9.38 1.70
N ASN A 490 -50.66 -9.45 2.24
CA ASN A 490 -49.70 -8.34 2.13
C ASN A 490 -48.23 -8.76 1.97
N VAL A 491 -48.01 -9.96 1.41
CA VAL A 491 -46.69 -10.45 1.02
C VAL A 491 -46.64 -10.47 -0.50
N VAL A 492 -45.58 -9.93 -1.12
CA VAL A 492 -45.14 -10.44 -2.42
C VAL A 492 -44.63 -11.86 -2.13
N SER A 493 -45.54 -12.81 -1.96
CA SER A 493 -45.20 -14.22 -1.75
C SER A 493 -44.91 -14.82 -3.11
N ALA A 494 -43.94 -14.24 -3.81
CA ALA A 494 -43.27 -14.98 -4.86
C ALA A 494 -42.42 -16.01 -4.12
N GLY A 495 -42.85 -17.28 -4.09
CA GLY A 495 -42.04 -18.38 -3.56
C GLY A 495 -40.65 -18.47 -4.22
N GLU A 496 -40.49 -17.77 -5.35
CA GLU A 496 -39.29 -17.58 -6.12
C GLU A 496 -39.34 -16.17 -6.74
N ILE A 497 -38.34 -15.32 -6.45
CA ILE A 497 -38.12 -14.10 -7.25
C ILE A 497 -37.23 -14.55 -8.41
N ASP A 498 -37.85 -14.93 -9.53
CA ASP A 498 -37.16 -15.33 -10.76
C ASP A 498 -36.65 -14.08 -11.52
N GLY A 499 -35.89 -13.25 -10.82
CA GLY A 499 -35.28 -12.04 -11.34
C GLY A 499 -33.78 -12.26 -11.48
N SER A 500 -33.25 -12.13 -12.70
CA SER A 500 -31.81 -12.25 -12.97
C SER A 500 -30.96 -11.18 -12.27
N VAL A 501 -31.57 -10.11 -11.75
CA VAL A 501 -30.89 -8.98 -11.12
C VAL A 501 -31.69 -8.46 -9.92
N ILE A 502 -31.04 -8.40 -8.75
CA ILE A 502 -31.49 -7.63 -7.59
C ILE A 502 -30.55 -6.41 -7.48
N ASN A 503 -31.02 -5.22 -7.86
CA ASN A 503 -30.20 -4.00 -7.86
C ASN A 503 -30.58 -3.06 -6.69
N GLY A 504 -29.58 -2.58 -5.94
CA GLY A 504 -29.76 -1.56 -4.91
C GLY A 504 -30.55 -1.98 -3.66
N SER A 505 -30.83 -3.28 -3.48
CA SER A 505 -31.63 -3.78 -2.37
C SER A 505 -30.78 -4.17 -1.17
N THR A 506 -31.29 -3.86 0.03
CA THR A 506 -30.83 -4.49 1.28
C THR A 506 -31.65 -5.75 1.52
N ILE A 507 -31.01 -6.92 1.53
CA ILE A 507 -31.65 -8.20 1.86
C ILE A 507 -31.47 -8.44 3.36
N ASN A 508 -32.52 -8.24 4.15
CA ASN A 508 -32.48 -8.40 5.60
C ASN A 508 -33.14 -9.72 6.03
N GLY A 509 -32.46 -10.49 6.90
CA GLY A 509 -33.09 -11.59 7.64
C GLY A 509 -33.20 -12.94 6.93
N THR A 510 -32.57 -13.14 5.77
CA THR A 510 -32.63 -14.41 5.02
C THR A 510 -31.28 -15.09 4.88
N THR A 511 -31.27 -16.42 4.86
CA THR A 511 -30.12 -17.21 4.39
C THR A 511 -30.02 -17.09 2.87
N PHE A 512 -28.87 -16.67 2.34
CA PHE A 512 -28.58 -16.63 0.91
C PHE A 512 -27.76 -17.87 0.53
N ASN A 513 -28.30 -18.72 -0.33
CA ASN A 513 -27.61 -19.89 -0.87
C ASN A 513 -27.31 -19.63 -2.36
N ALA A 514 -26.03 -19.69 -2.76
CA ALA A 514 -25.63 -19.53 -4.14
C ALA A 514 -25.48 -20.89 -4.83
N GLY A 515 -26.26 -21.10 -5.90
CA GLY A 515 -26.31 -22.35 -6.67
C GLY A 515 -27.22 -23.41 -6.06
N ASP A 516 -27.25 -24.59 -6.66
CA ASP A 516 -27.98 -25.76 -6.15
C ASP A 516 -27.24 -26.42 -4.98
N ILE A 517 -27.95 -27.28 -4.23
CA ILE A 517 -27.32 -28.15 -3.23
C ILE A 517 -26.22 -28.96 -3.92
N ILE A 518 -25.01 -28.97 -3.35
CA ILE A 518 -23.87 -29.66 -3.94
C ILE A 518 -24.22 -31.13 -4.13
N SER A 519 -24.20 -31.60 -5.37
CA SER A 519 -24.52 -32.97 -5.77
C SER A 519 -23.31 -33.89 -5.50
N SER A 520 -23.13 -34.27 -4.24
CA SER A 520 -22.11 -35.23 -3.80
C SER A 520 -22.70 -36.16 -2.76
N THR A 521 -22.34 -37.45 -2.82
CA THR A 521 -22.75 -38.45 -1.80
C THR A 521 -22.18 -38.13 -0.42
N TYR A 522 -21.08 -37.37 -0.36
CA TYR A 522 -20.46 -36.91 0.88
C TYR A 522 -21.14 -35.68 1.48
N ASN A 523 -21.99 -34.97 0.72
CA ASN A 523 -22.73 -33.80 1.21
C ASN A 523 -23.94 -34.19 2.07
N THR A 524 -23.70 -34.89 3.17
CA THR A 524 -24.74 -35.35 4.11
C THR A 524 -25.48 -34.21 4.80
N SER A 525 -24.83 -33.04 4.89
CA SER A 525 -25.39 -31.83 5.53
C SER A 525 -26.12 -30.90 4.54
N ARG A 526 -26.27 -31.30 3.26
CA ARG A 526 -26.98 -30.54 2.22
C ARG A 526 -26.46 -29.09 2.05
N PHE A 527 -25.14 -28.90 2.11
CA PHE A 527 -24.53 -27.60 1.85
C PHE A 527 -24.72 -27.16 0.40
N TYR A 528 -24.81 -25.84 0.23
CA TYR A 528 -24.74 -25.15 -1.04
C TYR A 528 -23.29 -24.70 -1.29
N PRO A 529 -22.87 -24.45 -2.55
CA PRO A 529 -21.54 -23.95 -2.87
C PRO A 529 -21.14 -22.72 -2.06
N THR A 530 -22.08 -21.80 -1.81
CA THR A 530 -21.90 -20.67 -0.90
C THR A 530 -23.17 -20.42 -0.09
N THR A 531 -23.03 -20.17 1.19
CA THR A 531 -24.13 -19.80 2.10
C THR A 531 -23.75 -18.58 2.92
N ILE A 532 -24.62 -17.55 2.94
CA ILE A 532 -24.54 -16.41 3.84
C ILE A 532 -25.73 -16.49 4.80
N THR A 533 -25.48 -16.44 6.11
CA THR A 533 -26.55 -16.53 7.12
C THR A 533 -26.84 -15.18 7.77
N PRO A 534 -28.04 -14.98 8.34
CA PRO A 534 -28.36 -13.78 9.12
C PRO A 534 -27.47 -13.58 10.36
N ALA A 535 -26.76 -14.62 10.81
CA ALA A 535 -25.83 -14.55 11.93
C ALA A 535 -24.43 -14.01 11.53
N GLY A 536 -24.22 -13.63 10.26
CA GLY A 536 -22.96 -13.07 9.77
C GLY A 536 -21.92 -14.11 9.33
N LEU A 537 -22.31 -15.38 9.19
CA LEU A 537 -21.46 -16.42 8.59
C LEU A 537 -21.51 -16.31 7.06
N VAL A 538 -20.35 -16.32 6.41
CA VAL A 538 -20.19 -16.58 4.98
C VAL A 538 -19.38 -17.86 4.82
N ALA A 539 -19.97 -18.89 4.24
CA ALA A 539 -19.33 -20.20 4.10
C ALA A 539 -19.32 -20.66 2.65
N THR A 540 -18.19 -21.16 2.17
CA THR A 540 -18.07 -21.87 0.88
C THR A 540 -17.72 -23.33 1.12
N THR A 541 -18.39 -24.25 0.44
CA THR A 541 -18.16 -25.70 0.63
C THR A 541 -17.94 -26.38 -0.72
N GLY A 542 -17.04 -27.35 -0.75
CA GLY A 542 -16.78 -28.22 -1.89
C GLY A 542 -16.50 -29.65 -1.45
N PHE A 543 -16.90 -30.62 -2.26
CA PHE A 543 -16.62 -32.04 -2.05
C PHE A 543 -16.07 -32.64 -3.33
N ASN A 544 -15.10 -33.54 -3.20
CA ASN A 544 -14.64 -34.42 -4.28
C ASN A 544 -14.62 -35.88 -3.76
N ASN A 545 -13.99 -36.80 -4.50
CA ASN A 545 -13.95 -38.22 -4.11
C ASN A 545 -12.93 -38.56 -3.02
N MET A 546 -12.07 -37.62 -2.63
CA MET A 546 -10.96 -37.78 -1.70
C MET A 546 -11.17 -36.94 -0.42
N ASP A 547 -11.84 -35.80 -0.52
CA ASP A 547 -11.91 -34.81 0.54
C ASP A 547 -13.11 -33.85 0.44
N GLY A 548 -13.43 -33.26 1.60
CA GLY A 548 -14.30 -32.12 1.76
C GLY A 548 -13.50 -30.89 2.17
N LEU A 549 -13.80 -29.76 1.53
CA LEU A 549 -13.21 -28.45 1.81
C LEU A 549 -14.30 -27.47 2.20
N ARG A 550 -14.08 -26.73 3.28
CA ARG A 550 -14.97 -25.66 3.71
C ARG A 550 -14.20 -24.45 4.18
N THR A 551 -14.61 -23.27 3.73
CA THR A 551 -14.08 -22.00 4.22
C THR A 551 -15.21 -21.24 4.89
N GLU A 552 -14.98 -20.73 6.10
CA GLU A 552 -15.95 -20.00 6.91
C GLU A 552 -15.36 -18.65 7.30
N MET A 553 -16.06 -17.56 6.96
CA MET A 553 -15.79 -16.22 7.46
C MET A 553 -16.90 -15.84 8.45
N SER A 554 -16.49 -15.45 9.66
CA SER A 554 -17.37 -14.98 10.73
C SER A 554 -16.78 -13.73 11.38
N ALA A 555 -17.50 -13.09 12.31
CA ALA A 555 -17.02 -11.89 12.99
C ALA A 555 -15.68 -12.14 13.70
N GLY A 556 -14.58 -11.63 13.12
CA GLY A 556 -13.23 -11.70 13.68
C GLY A 556 -12.40 -12.93 13.31
N SER A 557 -12.90 -13.83 12.45
CA SER A 557 -12.15 -15.02 12.05
C SER A 557 -12.47 -15.50 10.62
N PHE A 558 -11.45 -15.99 9.94
CA PHE A 558 -11.51 -16.71 8.67
C PHE A 558 -10.90 -18.10 8.87
N VAL A 559 -11.67 -19.17 8.63
CA VAL A 559 -11.31 -20.55 8.91
C VAL A 559 -11.43 -21.41 7.68
N THR A 560 -10.37 -22.14 7.31
CA THR A 560 -10.39 -23.16 6.27
C THR A 560 -10.31 -24.55 6.90
N LYS A 561 -11.15 -25.48 6.45
CA LYS A 561 -11.25 -26.84 6.98
C LYS A 561 -11.11 -27.83 5.84
N TYR A 562 -10.15 -28.73 5.95
CA TYR A 562 -10.00 -29.91 5.11
C TYR A 562 -10.37 -31.15 5.90
N ARG A 563 -11.12 -32.07 5.29
CA ARG A 563 -11.52 -33.35 5.88
C ARG A 563 -11.36 -34.45 4.84
N ALA A 564 -10.54 -35.46 5.12
CA ALA A 564 -10.42 -36.63 4.26
C ALA A 564 -11.66 -37.55 4.39
N VAL A 565 -12.03 -38.24 3.32
CA VAL A 565 -13.12 -39.26 3.33
C VAL A 565 -12.61 -40.70 3.41
N HIS A 566 -11.30 -40.89 3.30
CA HIS A 566 -10.63 -42.19 3.35
C HIS A 566 -9.54 -42.19 4.42
N SER A 567 -9.39 -43.32 5.11
CA SER A 567 -8.30 -43.57 6.06
C SER A 567 -8.00 -45.05 6.17
N SER A 568 -6.76 -45.38 6.55
CA SER A 568 -6.33 -46.73 6.92
C SER A 568 -6.68 -47.11 8.38
N SER A 569 -7.24 -46.17 9.15
CA SER A 569 -7.69 -46.35 10.53
C SER A 569 -9.04 -45.63 10.77
N ASN A 570 -9.53 -45.61 12.01
CA ASN A 570 -10.71 -44.79 12.37
C ASN A 570 -10.41 -43.28 12.50
N GLN A 571 -9.16 -42.86 12.28
CA GLN A 571 -8.72 -41.47 12.31
C GLN A 571 -8.53 -40.94 10.88
N TYR A 572 -9.29 -39.94 10.48
CA TYR A 572 -9.28 -39.37 9.14
C TYR A 572 -8.50 -38.06 9.12
N GLU A 573 -7.59 -37.91 8.18
CA GLU A 573 -6.74 -36.72 8.05
C GLU A 573 -7.58 -35.43 7.98
N ALA A 574 -7.18 -34.43 8.76
CA ALA A 574 -7.89 -33.17 8.86
C ALA A 574 -6.92 -32.01 9.08
N TYR A 575 -7.22 -30.88 8.43
CA TYR A 575 -6.46 -29.63 8.58
C TYR A 575 -7.42 -28.48 8.86
N ASP A 576 -7.08 -27.66 9.86
CA ASP A 576 -7.76 -26.40 10.16
C ASP A 576 -6.77 -25.24 10.02
N GLY A 577 -7.08 -24.29 9.14
CA GLY A 577 -6.37 -23.02 9.03
C GLY A 577 -7.22 -21.92 9.65
N VAL A 578 -6.68 -21.14 10.57
CA VAL A 578 -7.39 -20.06 11.26
C VAL A 578 -6.62 -18.76 11.08
N PHE A 579 -7.30 -17.72 10.61
CA PHE A 579 -6.81 -16.35 10.60
C PHE A 579 -7.73 -15.49 11.47
N SER A 580 -7.23 -15.01 12.60
CA SER A 580 -7.92 -14.15 13.56
C SER A 580 -7.18 -12.82 13.74
N GLY A 581 -7.70 -11.94 14.60
CA GLY A 581 -7.08 -10.64 14.88
C GLY A 581 -5.70 -10.72 15.56
N ASP A 582 -5.37 -11.86 16.17
CA ASP A 582 -4.20 -12.08 17.03
C ASP A 582 -3.36 -13.30 16.63
N GLU A 583 -3.77 -14.06 15.61
CA GLU A 583 -3.10 -15.31 15.23
C GLU A 583 -3.36 -15.73 13.77
N LEU A 584 -2.32 -16.28 13.14
CA LEU A 584 -2.46 -17.21 12.01
C LEU A 584 -2.03 -18.61 12.49
N ALA A 585 -2.98 -19.54 12.52
CA ALA A 585 -2.78 -20.92 12.98
C ALA A 585 -3.00 -21.92 11.84
N LEU A 586 -2.07 -22.84 11.65
CA LEU A 586 -2.19 -23.97 10.74
C LEU A 586 -2.08 -25.27 11.54
N ASN A 587 -3.19 -25.97 11.69
CA ASN A 587 -3.31 -27.17 12.50
C ASN A 587 -3.44 -28.40 11.59
N SER A 588 -2.59 -29.39 11.83
CA SER A 588 -2.69 -30.73 11.25
C SER A 588 -3.12 -31.74 12.29
N GLY A 589 -3.96 -32.70 11.89
CA GLY A 589 -4.46 -33.70 12.80
C GLY A 589 -5.45 -34.64 12.13
N PHE A 590 -6.44 -35.06 12.91
CA PHE A 590 -7.44 -36.01 12.43
C PHE A 590 -8.84 -35.78 13.04
N THR A 591 -9.85 -36.28 12.35
CA THR A 591 -11.20 -36.48 12.90
C THR A 591 -11.42 -37.96 13.23
N ASN A 592 -12.27 -38.23 14.23
CA ASN A 592 -12.70 -39.59 14.52
C ASN A 592 -13.91 -39.92 13.64
N GLY A 593 -13.72 -40.81 12.66
CA GLY A 593 -14.69 -41.03 11.60
C GLY A 593 -14.74 -39.90 10.55
N ILE A 594 -15.57 -40.11 9.54
CA ILE A 594 -15.80 -39.18 8.44
C ILE A 594 -16.58 -37.95 8.95
N ASP A 595 -16.03 -36.74 8.79
CA ASP A 595 -16.61 -35.47 9.24
C ASP A 595 -16.99 -34.53 8.08
N MET A 596 -17.88 -34.96 7.20
CA MET A 596 -18.34 -34.13 6.06
C MET A 596 -19.31 -33.00 6.47
N GLY A 597 -19.68 -32.96 7.75
CA GLY A 597 -20.37 -31.83 8.36
C GLY A 597 -19.44 -30.73 8.86
N PHE A 598 -18.12 -30.97 8.89
CA PHE A 598 -17.11 -30.04 9.44
C PHE A 598 -17.36 -29.63 10.91
N GLN A 599 -17.83 -30.59 11.72
CA GLN A 599 -18.24 -30.37 13.11
C GLN A 599 -17.13 -30.66 14.13
N GLN A 600 -16.11 -31.45 13.76
CA GLN A 600 -14.99 -31.77 14.64
C GLN A 600 -13.87 -30.74 14.49
N SER A 601 -13.28 -30.31 15.60
CA SER A 601 -12.15 -29.36 15.62
C SER A 601 -10.80 -30.09 15.63
N VAL A 602 -9.83 -29.62 14.85
CA VAL A 602 -8.46 -30.17 14.87
C VAL A 602 -7.67 -29.51 16.01
N SER A 603 -7.87 -30.01 17.24
CA SER A 603 -7.26 -29.45 18.46
C SER A 603 -7.06 -30.51 19.55
N GLY A 604 -6.29 -30.17 20.60
CA GLY A 604 -6.07 -31.06 21.74
C GLY A 604 -5.54 -32.43 21.33
N ASN A 605 -6.21 -33.50 21.74
CA ASN A 605 -5.81 -34.88 21.43
C ASN A 605 -5.94 -35.25 19.93
N GLN A 606 -6.60 -34.42 19.13
CA GLN A 606 -6.73 -34.60 17.68
C GLN A 606 -5.64 -33.87 16.89
N LEU A 607 -4.83 -33.03 17.55
CA LEU A 607 -3.74 -32.29 16.95
C LEU A 607 -2.49 -33.17 16.84
N THR A 608 -1.91 -33.27 15.65
CA THR A 608 -0.63 -33.96 15.41
C THR A 608 0.50 -32.99 15.07
N GLY A 609 0.15 -31.76 14.69
CA GLY A 609 1.11 -30.70 14.40
C GLY A 609 0.44 -29.34 14.28
N GLN A 610 1.20 -28.27 14.55
CA GLN A 610 0.72 -26.90 14.56
C GLN A 610 1.84 -25.90 14.23
N VAL A 611 1.52 -24.93 13.37
CA VAL A 611 2.34 -23.75 13.08
C VAL A 611 1.52 -22.51 13.39
N VAL A 612 2.01 -21.68 14.32
CA VAL A 612 1.32 -20.47 14.78
C VAL A 612 2.22 -19.25 14.61
N LEU A 613 1.66 -18.20 14.02
CA LEU A 613 2.26 -16.86 13.99
C LEU A 613 1.37 -15.89 14.78
N SER A 614 1.91 -15.32 15.86
CA SER A 614 1.19 -14.39 16.73
C SER A 614 2.09 -13.26 17.22
N PRO A 615 1.60 -12.01 17.37
CA PRO A 615 2.35 -10.93 18.00
C PRO A 615 2.69 -11.20 19.48
N LEU A 616 2.00 -12.13 20.14
CA LEU A 616 2.26 -12.47 21.55
C LEU A 616 3.46 -13.41 21.71
N ASN A 617 3.59 -14.39 20.82
CA ASN A 617 4.54 -15.50 20.98
C ASN A 617 5.52 -15.66 19.79
N GLY A 618 5.41 -14.84 18.74
CA GLY A 618 6.22 -14.97 17.53
C GLY A 618 5.80 -16.18 16.69
N ILE A 619 6.77 -17.01 16.29
CA ILE A 619 6.54 -18.26 15.56
C ILE A 619 6.60 -19.42 16.55
N HIS A 620 5.51 -20.16 16.69
CA HIS A 620 5.43 -21.38 17.49
C HIS A 620 5.24 -22.59 16.57
N LEU A 621 6.16 -23.56 16.68
CA LEU A 621 6.15 -24.83 15.96
C LEU A 621 5.93 -25.96 16.95
N TRP A 622 4.87 -26.75 16.76
CA TRP A 622 4.53 -27.86 17.63
C TRP A 622 4.22 -29.12 16.82
N GLY A 623 4.70 -30.28 17.28
CA GLY A 623 4.61 -31.56 16.57
C GLY A 623 5.96 -31.97 15.96
N SER A 624 6.12 -33.25 15.62
CA SER A 624 7.41 -33.83 15.22
C SER A 624 7.82 -33.51 13.78
N THR A 625 6.91 -32.94 12.98
CA THR A 625 7.13 -32.69 11.54
C THR A 625 7.19 -31.21 11.19
N GLN A 626 6.97 -30.31 12.15
CA GLN A 626 6.94 -28.87 11.93
C GLN A 626 8.35 -28.30 11.89
N SER A 627 8.64 -27.51 10.86
CA SER A 627 9.97 -26.95 10.62
C SER A 627 9.94 -25.69 9.77
N ILE A 628 11.02 -24.90 9.84
CA ILE A 628 11.34 -23.81 8.92
C ILE A 628 12.46 -24.29 8.00
N HIS A 629 12.23 -24.28 6.68
CA HIS A 629 13.20 -24.70 5.68
C HIS A 629 13.86 -23.49 5.00
N PHE A 630 15.18 -23.48 4.94
CA PHE A 630 15.99 -22.50 4.22
C PHE A 630 16.77 -23.19 3.11
N SER A 631 16.13 -23.45 1.96
CA SER A 631 16.69 -24.33 0.91
C SER A 631 17.39 -23.61 -0.26
N GLY A 632 17.53 -22.29 -0.21
CA GLY A 632 18.15 -21.53 -1.30
C GLY A 632 17.38 -21.63 -2.63
N LEU A 633 18.06 -21.95 -3.73
CA LEU A 633 17.49 -22.02 -5.09
C LEU A 633 16.78 -23.36 -5.42
N GLN A 634 16.88 -24.37 -4.55
CA GLN A 634 16.29 -25.69 -4.79
C GLN A 634 15.56 -26.17 -3.54
N MET A 635 14.27 -26.47 -3.66
CA MET A 635 13.53 -27.16 -2.60
C MET A 635 14.02 -28.61 -2.56
N ASN A 636 14.74 -28.99 -1.49
CA ASN A 636 15.33 -30.31 -1.22
C ASN A 636 16.67 -30.61 -1.94
N GLY A 637 17.77 -30.16 -1.36
CA GLY A 637 19.11 -30.56 -1.82
C GLY A 637 20.26 -29.80 -1.15
N THR A 638 20.04 -28.55 -0.78
CA THR A 638 21.01 -27.69 -0.08
C THR A 638 20.27 -26.75 0.86
N GLY A 639 20.91 -26.28 1.93
CA GLY A 639 20.30 -25.44 2.96
C GLY A 639 20.26 -26.04 4.37
N ILE A 640 19.43 -25.44 5.22
CA ILE A 640 19.18 -25.92 6.58
C ILE A 640 17.69 -25.99 6.89
N THR A 641 17.33 -26.87 7.81
CA THR A 641 15.99 -27.05 8.36
C THR A 641 16.05 -26.80 9.87
N MET A 642 15.27 -25.85 10.38
CA MET A 642 15.07 -25.64 11.81
C MET A 642 13.83 -26.41 12.25
N ASN A 643 13.96 -27.45 13.06
CA ASN A 643 12.81 -28.25 13.51
C ASN A 643 12.17 -27.72 14.80
N SER A 644 11.00 -28.24 15.14
CA SER A 644 10.23 -27.88 16.34
C SER A 644 10.95 -28.12 17.68
N TYR A 645 12.04 -28.90 17.69
CA TYR A 645 12.88 -29.12 18.87
C TYR A 645 14.01 -28.08 19.01
N GLY A 646 14.11 -27.12 18.09
CA GLY A 646 15.16 -26.09 18.06
C GLY A 646 16.48 -26.56 17.45
N ASN A 647 16.52 -27.73 16.80
CA ASN A 647 17.73 -28.19 16.12
C ASN A 647 17.86 -27.54 14.74
N ILE A 648 19.10 -27.21 14.36
CA ILE A 648 19.47 -26.87 12.98
C ILE A 648 19.98 -28.16 12.32
N LEU A 649 19.23 -28.63 11.33
CA LEU A 649 19.55 -29.81 10.53
C LEU A 649 20.04 -29.35 9.17
N ALA A 650 21.09 -29.96 8.64
CA ALA A 650 21.50 -29.71 7.27
C ALA A 650 20.85 -30.69 6.31
N ASP A 651 20.40 -30.16 5.17
CA ASP A 651 19.86 -30.98 4.09
C ASP A 651 21.01 -31.78 3.43
N GLN A 652 20.69 -32.89 2.75
CA GLN A 652 21.67 -33.92 2.33
C GLN A 652 22.87 -33.43 1.51
N GLY A 653 22.74 -32.34 0.74
CA GLY A 653 23.83 -31.77 -0.07
C GLY A 653 24.47 -30.52 0.55
N SER A 654 24.13 -30.17 1.79
CA SER A 654 24.67 -28.98 2.47
C SER A 654 26.05 -29.24 3.06
N THR A 655 27.01 -28.42 2.66
CA THR A 655 28.38 -28.47 3.19
C THR A 655 28.56 -27.60 4.43
N TRP A 656 27.89 -26.45 4.50
CA TRP A 656 28.09 -25.46 5.56
C TRP A 656 26.79 -24.73 5.93
N TRP A 657 26.62 -24.45 7.23
CA TRP A 657 25.83 -23.33 7.73
C TRP A 657 26.77 -22.17 8.07
N ARG A 658 26.49 -20.96 7.59
CA ARG A 658 27.45 -19.85 7.65
C ARG A 658 26.88 -18.61 8.33
N VAL A 659 27.74 -17.95 9.09
CA VAL A 659 27.60 -16.55 9.47
C VAL A 659 28.46 -15.74 8.51
N VAL A 660 27.83 -14.89 7.70
CA VAL A 660 28.51 -14.05 6.71
C VAL A 660 28.26 -12.58 7.03
N ASP A 661 29.15 -11.70 6.58
CA ASP A 661 28.88 -10.27 6.58
C ASP A 661 27.95 -9.85 5.43
N PHE A 662 27.52 -8.59 5.42
CA PHE A 662 26.65 -8.04 4.37
C PHE A 662 27.28 -8.09 2.96
N SER A 663 28.61 -8.17 2.85
CA SER A 663 29.33 -8.31 1.57
C SER A 663 29.49 -9.78 1.13
N GLY A 664 28.94 -10.72 1.91
CA GLY A 664 29.04 -12.15 1.66
C GLY A 664 30.37 -12.77 2.09
N LYS A 665 31.21 -12.06 2.85
CA LYS A 665 32.46 -12.66 3.38
C LYS A 665 32.13 -13.55 4.56
N GLU A 666 32.73 -14.73 4.56
CA GLU A 666 32.56 -15.74 5.60
C GLU A 666 33.22 -15.30 6.91
N ILE A 667 32.44 -15.25 7.99
CA ILE A 667 32.92 -14.95 9.34
C ILE A 667 33.13 -16.24 10.11
N ALA A 668 32.12 -17.10 10.12
CA ALA A 668 32.17 -18.43 10.73
C ALA A 668 31.41 -19.41 9.85
N ASN A 669 32.02 -20.56 9.63
CA ASN A 669 31.44 -21.63 8.87
C ASN A 669 31.30 -22.85 9.82
N PHE A 670 30.11 -23.40 9.90
CA PHE A 670 29.82 -24.62 10.65
C PHE A 670 29.64 -25.75 9.65
N GLY A 671 30.61 -26.65 9.55
CA GLY A 671 30.54 -27.81 8.66
C GLY A 671 29.35 -28.68 9.03
N THR A 672 28.52 -28.99 8.04
CA THR A 672 27.27 -29.73 8.27
C THR A 672 27.18 -31.06 7.52
N ASP A 673 28.25 -31.45 6.82
CA ASP A 673 28.25 -32.67 6.04
C ASP A 673 28.35 -33.93 6.93
N VAL A 674 27.85 -35.04 6.40
CA VAL A 674 27.74 -36.32 7.11
C VAL A 674 29.07 -37.09 7.17
N ALA A 675 30.08 -36.66 6.39
CA ALA A 675 31.35 -37.37 6.24
C ALA A 675 32.51 -36.71 7.01
N GLY A 676 32.24 -35.65 7.78
CA GLY A 676 33.27 -34.88 8.50
C GLY A 676 34.28 -34.20 7.57
N SER A 677 33.90 -33.95 6.32
CA SER A 677 34.76 -33.36 5.29
C SER A 677 34.93 -31.85 5.45
N ASN A 678 33.99 -31.16 6.10
CA ASN A 678 34.05 -29.74 6.41
C ASN A 678 34.20 -29.56 7.92
N ALA A 679 35.21 -28.79 8.33
CA ALA A 679 35.47 -28.50 9.74
C ALA A 679 34.47 -27.47 10.30
N ILE A 680 34.59 -27.10 11.57
CA ILE A 680 34.03 -25.84 12.07
C ILE A 680 35.15 -24.81 11.97
N GLU A 681 34.95 -23.76 11.17
CA GLU A 681 35.94 -22.75 10.85
C GLU A 681 35.51 -21.37 11.35
N PHE A 682 36.43 -20.70 12.04
CA PHE A 682 36.29 -19.30 12.40
C PHE A 682 37.32 -18.51 11.59
N ASN A 683 36.86 -17.68 10.65
CA ASN A 683 37.72 -16.95 9.72
C ASN A 683 38.21 -15.60 10.27
N ARG A 684 37.97 -15.34 11.56
CA ARG A 684 38.42 -14.16 12.30
C ARG A 684 39.02 -14.60 13.64
N GLU A 685 39.79 -13.71 14.24
CA GLU A 685 40.38 -13.92 15.57
C GLU A 685 39.30 -14.24 16.61
N LEU A 686 39.58 -15.24 17.46
CA LEU A 686 38.71 -15.67 18.55
C LEU A 686 39.27 -15.18 19.88
N ASP A 687 38.49 -14.37 20.59
CA ASP A 687 38.75 -14.01 21.99
C ASP A 687 37.91 -14.93 22.90
N ILE A 688 38.56 -15.91 23.53
CA ILE A 688 37.92 -16.93 24.37
C ILE A 688 38.45 -16.78 25.80
N GLY A 689 37.57 -16.42 26.74
CA GLY A 689 37.97 -16.16 28.14
C GLY A 689 38.61 -17.37 28.85
N ASN A 690 37.85 -18.46 29.03
CA ASN A 690 38.35 -19.72 29.56
C ASN A 690 38.18 -20.81 28.50
N PHE A 691 39.28 -21.45 28.11
CA PHE A 691 39.27 -22.53 27.13
C PHE A 691 39.65 -23.86 27.82
N HIS A 692 38.69 -24.79 27.88
CA HIS A 692 38.86 -26.10 28.49
C HIS A 692 38.65 -27.19 27.44
N ILE A 693 39.64 -28.07 27.26
CA ILE A 693 39.48 -29.32 26.52
C ILE A 693 39.73 -30.50 27.48
N ASN A 694 38.92 -31.55 27.39
CA ASN A 694 38.84 -32.65 28.35
C ASN A 694 39.89 -33.76 28.10
N THR A 695 39.55 -35.05 28.22
CA THR A 695 40.48 -36.18 28.09
C THR A 695 41.18 -36.26 26.72
N GLY A 696 42.50 -36.13 26.70
CA GLY A 696 43.38 -36.50 25.58
C GLY A 696 43.12 -35.75 24.27
N HIS A 697 43.72 -34.56 24.11
CA HIS A 697 43.57 -33.74 22.91
C HIS A 697 44.91 -33.39 22.27
N THR A 698 44.89 -33.16 20.96
CA THR A 698 46.05 -32.67 20.20
C THR A 698 45.76 -31.25 19.76
N PHE A 699 46.75 -30.36 19.93
CA PHE A 699 46.76 -29.04 19.30
C PHE A 699 47.64 -29.11 18.06
N THR A 700 47.08 -28.84 16.89
CA THR A 700 47.81 -28.77 15.62
C THR A 700 47.54 -27.44 14.94
N SER A 701 48.57 -26.88 14.30
CA SER A 701 48.37 -25.75 13.40
C SER A 701 47.99 -26.29 12.03
N TRP A 702 46.84 -25.89 11.50
CA TRP A 702 46.36 -26.36 10.19
C TRP A 702 47.31 -25.95 9.06
N ASP A 703 47.88 -24.75 9.14
CA ASP A 703 48.88 -24.22 8.22
C ASP A 703 50.28 -24.85 8.38
N LYS A 704 50.44 -25.78 9.34
CA LYS A 704 51.71 -26.43 9.74
C LYS A 704 52.74 -25.47 10.32
N GLY A 705 52.32 -24.26 10.70
CA GLY A 705 53.12 -23.28 11.43
C GLY A 705 53.36 -23.68 12.88
N ALA A 706 54.18 -22.88 13.56
CA ALA A 706 54.43 -23.05 14.99
C ALA A 706 53.21 -22.60 15.81
N ILE A 707 52.90 -23.35 16.87
CA ILE A 707 51.90 -22.92 17.86
C ILE A 707 52.62 -22.05 18.89
N HIS A 708 52.21 -20.78 18.96
CA HIS A 708 52.78 -19.80 19.88
C HIS A 708 51.89 -19.64 21.12
N PHE A 709 52.49 -19.77 22.30
CA PHE A 709 51.89 -19.32 23.55
C PHE A 709 52.50 -17.97 23.91
N ALA A 710 51.70 -16.90 23.92
CA ALA A 710 52.15 -15.54 24.17
C ALA A 710 51.17 -14.79 25.07
N LYS A 711 51.69 -13.84 25.87
CA LYS A 711 50.83 -12.88 26.57
C LYS A 711 50.33 -11.82 25.59
N GLY A 712 49.11 -11.30 25.78
CA GLY A 712 48.45 -10.36 24.86
C GLY A 712 49.23 -9.05 24.56
N GLY A 713 50.28 -8.72 25.34
CA GLY A 713 51.19 -7.60 25.08
C GLY A 713 52.54 -7.97 24.46
N GLY A 714 52.73 -9.22 24.04
CA GLY A 714 54.01 -9.75 23.56
C GLY A 714 54.92 -10.24 24.70
N GLY A 715 55.63 -11.35 24.47
CA GLY A 715 56.50 -12.02 25.44
C GLY A 715 56.04 -13.45 25.78
N ALA A 716 56.84 -14.17 26.56
CA ALA A 716 56.54 -15.55 26.95
C ALA A 716 55.30 -15.62 27.86
N ALA A 717 54.45 -16.63 27.63
CA ALA A 717 53.40 -17.02 28.55
C ALA A 717 53.91 -18.11 29.50
N ASP A 718 53.38 -18.13 30.73
CA ASP A 718 53.64 -19.22 31.66
C ASP A 718 52.89 -20.50 31.20
N ILE A 719 53.60 -21.63 31.18
CA ILE A 719 53.02 -22.94 30.87
C ILE A 719 53.14 -23.82 32.11
N TYR A 720 52.01 -24.00 32.80
CA TYR A 720 51.88 -24.92 33.94
C TYR A 720 51.45 -26.30 33.42
N ALA A 721 52.41 -27.21 33.26
CA ALA A 721 52.17 -28.58 32.78
C ALA A 721 52.73 -29.61 33.78
N GLY A 722 52.15 -30.81 33.79
CA GLY A 722 52.71 -31.97 34.49
C GLY A 722 53.93 -32.52 33.75
N ALA A 723 53.84 -33.74 33.24
CA ALA A 723 54.90 -34.29 32.39
C ALA A 723 54.86 -33.71 30.97
N VAL A 724 55.98 -33.16 30.49
CA VAL A 724 56.16 -32.69 29.12
C VAL A 724 57.14 -33.61 28.40
N ASN A 725 56.69 -34.33 27.38
CA ASN A 725 57.54 -35.16 26.53
C ASN A 725 57.94 -34.40 25.26
N TYR A 726 59.24 -34.29 24.99
CA TYR A 726 59.75 -33.55 23.84
C TYR A 726 60.91 -34.31 23.16
N THR A 727 61.08 -34.11 21.84
CA THR A 727 62.19 -34.73 21.09
C THR A 727 63.51 -33.99 21.31
N SER A 728 63.47 -32.66 21.41
CA SER A 728 64.64 -31.83 21.74
C SER A 728 64.22 -30.53 22.42
N LEU A 729 64.99 -30.10 23.40
CA LEU A 729 64.84 -28.79 24.06
C LEU A 729 65.98 -27.89 23.59
N VAL A 730 65.66 -26.80 22.90
CA VAL A 730 66.65 -25.84 22.38
C VAL A 730 66.59 -24.55 23.19
N LYS A 731 67.68 -24.22 23.89
CA LYS A 731 67.86 -22.93 24.57
C LYS A 731 68.56 -21.95 23.62
N SER A 732 68.04 -20.74 23.48
CA SER A 732 68.76 -19.67 22.77
C SER A 732 70.07 -19.35 23.50
N SER A 733 71.20 -19.56 22.82
CA SER A 733 72.54 -19.35 23.37
C SER A 733 73.41 -18.54 22.39
N LEU A 734 72.78 -17.73 21.53
CA LEU A 734 73.49 -16.90 20.56
C LEU A 734 74.34 -15.85 21.29
N LEU A 735 75.57 -15.62 20.84
CA LEU A 735 76.43 -14.58 21.42
C LEU A 735 75.80 -13.18 21.27
N SER A 736 75.06 -12.95 20.17
CA SER A 736 74.38 -11.68 19.89
C SER A 736 73.31 -11.29 20.91
N VAL A 737 72.81 -12.25 21.69
CA VAL A 737 71.81 -12.00 22.74
C VAL A 737 72.40 -12.02 24.15
N LYS A 738 73.73 -12.10 24.28
CA LYS A 738 74.44 -12.11 25.57
C LYS A 738 75.35 -10.90 25.73
N ARG A 739 75.56 -10.47 26.97
CA ARG A 739 76.47 -9.39 27.35
C ARG A 739 77.47 -9.91 28.40
N ASP A 740 78.66 -9.31 28.46
CA ASP A 740 79.69 -9.58 29.49
C ASP A 740 80.15 -11.06 29.55
N VAL A 741 80.27 -11.72 28.38
CA VAL A 741 80.68 -13.12 28.28
C VAL A 741 82.18 -13.27 28.56
N GLN A 742 82.53 -14.00 29.63
CA GLN A 742 83.91 -14.35 30.01
C GLN A 742 84.08 -15.87 30.07
N LYS A 743 85.33 -16.37 29.98
CA LYS A 743 85.61 -17.81 30.20
C LYS A 743 85.27 -18.17 31.64
N ALA A 744 84.57 -19.29 31.83
CA ALA A 744 84.20 -19.76 33.17
C ALA A 744 85.44 -20.26 33.94
N ASP A 745 85.53 -19.87 35.22
CA ASP A 745 86.45 -20.47 36.18
C ASP A 745 85.87 -21.81 36.66
N THR A 746 86.35 -22.90 36.05
CA THR A 746 85.83 -24.25 36.32
C THR A 746 86.09 -24.72 37.75
N ALA A 747 87.15 -24.25 38.41
CA ALA A 747 87.43 -24.60 39.80
C ALA A 747 86.44 -23.94 40.77
N TYR A 748 86.10 -22.67 40.52
CA TYR A 748 85.08 -21.96 41.29
C TYR A 748 83.70 -22.63 41.18
N TRP A 749 83.26 -22.96 39.97
CA TRP A 749 81.98 -23.65 39.77
C TRP A 749 81.99 -25.06 40.37
N ALA A 750 83.10 -25.78 40.29
CA ALA A 750 83.28 -27.08 40.94
C ALA A 750 83.12 -27.00 42.46
N GLN A 751 83.74 -26.00 43.10
CA GLN A 751 83.60 -25.78 44.54
C GLN A 751 82.15 -25.48 44.93
N LEU A 752 81.44 -24.65 44.16
CA LEU A 752 80.04 -24.35 44.42
C LEU A 752 79.17 -25.60 44.31
N VAL A 753 79.33 -26.40 43.26
CA VAL A 753 78.58 -27.67 43.11
C VAL A 753 78.90 -28.64 44.25
N ASN A 754 80.17 -28.77 44.64
CA ASN A 754 80.58 -29.65 45.74
C ASN A 754 80.08 -29.19 47.12
N SER A 755 79.65 -27.93 47.25
CA SER A 755 79.09 -27.38 48.48
C SER A 755 77.57 -27.56 48.61
N ILE A 756 76.91 -28.18 47.62
CA ILE A 756 75.47 -28.41 47.63
C ILE A 756 75.16 -29.64 48.48
N ASP A 757 74.22 -29.50 49.40
CA ASP A 757 73.61 -30.64 50.08
C ASP A 757 72.54 -31.28 49.19
N LEU A 758 72.67 -32.58 48.93
CA LEU A 758 71.69 -33.37 48.18
C LEU A 758 70.73 -34.08 49.13
N ALA A 759 69.44 -34.06 48.78
CA ALA A 759 68.40 -34.75 49.54
C ALA A 759 67.59 -35.69 48.64
N THR A 760 67.19 -36.82 49.21
CA THR A 760 66.11 -37.63 48.66
C THR A 760 64.78 -37.19 49.26
N TYR A 761 63.77 -36.94 48.44
CA TYR A 761 62.50 -36.35 48.89
C TYR A 761 61.29 -36.87 48.10
N GLN A 762 60.12 -36.67 48.70
CA GLN A 762 58.80 -36.74 48.06
C GLN A 762 58.11 -35.38 48.28
N TYR A 763 57.23 -34.97 47.38
CA TYR A 763 56.41 -33.78 47.59
C TYR A 763 55.36 -34.06 48.67
N LYS A 764 54.95 -33.03 49.42
CA LYS A 764 53.91 -33.18 50.47
C LYS A 764 52.55 -33.65 49.93
N THR A 765 52.33 -33.50 48.63
CA THR A 765 51.13 -33.94 47.90
C THR A 765 51.26 -35.34 47.31
N ASP A 766 52.44 -35.95 47.37
CA ASP A 766 52.64 -37.31 46.87
C ASP A 766 51.91 -38.32 47.77
N ASP A 767 51.46 -39.42 47.16
CA ASP A 767 50.90 -40.56 47.87
C ASP A 767 51.95 -41.66 48.13
N ASN A 768 51.55 -42.74 48.79
CA ASN A 768 52.43 -43.87 49.12
C ASN A 768 52.94 -44.65 47.91
N THR A 769 52.49 -44.34 46.69
CA THR A 769 52.93 -45.00 45.44
C THR A 769 53.98 -44.18 44.69
N SER A 770 54.20 -42.94 45.10
CA SER A 770 55.14 -42.01 44.45
C SER A 770 56.59 -42.40 44.72
N HIS A 771 57.45 -42.38 43.70
CA HIS A 771 58.87 -42.70 43.87
C HIS A 771 59.62 -41.55 44.57
N SER A 772 60.68 -41.88 45.33
CA SER A 772 61.60 -40.87 45.84
C SER A 772 62.31 -40.17 44.69
N ARG A 773 62.52 -38.86 44.82
CA ARG A 773 63.28 -38.01 43.90
C ARG A 773 64.57 -37.56 44.57
N LEU A 774 65.61 -37.27 43.78
CA LEU A 774 66.90 -36.74 44.25
C LEU A 774 67.06 -35.32 43.67
N SER A 775 67.28 -34.32 44.52
CA SER A 775 67.62 -32.97 44.07
C SER A 775 68.31 -32.19 45.18
N SER A 776 68.77 -30.99 44.84
CA SER A 776 69.10 -29.94 45.80
C SER A 776 67.83 -29.34 46.41
N ILE A 777 67.93 -28.77 47.61
CA ILE A 777 66.80 -28.18 48.33
C ILE A 777 67.00 -26.69 48.48
N VAL A 778 66.04 -25.90 47.99
CA VAL A 778 65.90 -24.49 48.39
C VAL A 778 65.24 -24.50 49.77
N ASP A 779 66.03 -24.30 50.83
CA ASP A 779 65.47 -24.21 52.19
C ASP A 779 64.79 -22.85 52.39
N ASP A 780 63.48 -22.79 52.17
CA ASP A 780 62.64 -21.61 52.38
C ASP A 780 61.97 -21.57 53.77
N VAL A 781 61.99 -22.69 54.50
CA VAL A 781 61.30 -22.86 55.78
C VAL A 781 62.16 -22.37 56.95
N ASN A 782 63.45 -22.71 56.97
CA ASN A 782 64.31 -22.43 58.11
C ASN A 782 65.00 -21.07 57.99
N VAL A 783 65.00 -20.31 59.10
CA VAL A 783 65.72 -19.03 59.21
C VAL A 783 67.24 -19.24 59.14
N THR A 784 67.73 -20.29 59.80
CA THR A 784 69.09 -20.81 59.60
C THR A 784 69.00 -21.97 58.63
N LYS A 785 69.63 -21.86 57.46
CA LYS A 785 69.52 -22.85 56.38
C LYS A 785 70.09 -24.20 56.86
N GLN A 786 69.25 -25.22 56.81
CA GLN A 786 69.60 -26.60 57.15
C GLN A 786 70.06 -27.39 55.92
N TRP A 787 69.69 -26.94 54.71
CA TRP A 787 70.16 -27.47 53.44
C TRP A 787 70.89 -26.38 52.67
N GLN A 788 72.14 -26.65 52.32
CA GLN A 788 72.99 -25.70 51.62
C GLN A 788 72.78 -25.78 50.11
N LEU A 789 72.30 -24.67 49.54
CA LEU A 789 72.26 -24.43 48.10
C LEU A 789 72.77 -23.01 47.83
N PRO A 790 73.89 -22.84 47.10
CA PRO A 790 74.38 -21.52 46.71
C PRO A 790 73.32 -20.71 45.93
N ASP A 791 73.21 -19.41 46.23
CA ASP A 791 72.16 -18.53 45.69
C ASP A 791 72.13 -18.44 44.15
N VAL A 792 73.27 -18.67 43.50
CA VAL A 792 73.38 -18.69 42.04
C VAL A 792 72.58 -19.83 41.38
N PHE A 793 72.25 -20.88 42.13
CA PHE A 793 71.42 -21.99 41.68
C PHE A 793 69.97 -21.84 42.09
N ILE A 794 69.60 -20.75 42.76
CA ILE A 794 68.23 -20.49 43.21
C ILE A 794 67.51 -19.66 42.15
N SER A 795 66.36 -20.16 41.70
CA SER A 795 65.41 -19.44 40.88
C SER A 795 64.49 -18.58 41.75
N ARG A 796 64.19 -17.37 41.29
CA ARG A 796 63.30 -16.41 41.96
C ARG A 796 62.19 -15.94 41.02
N ASP A 797 61.01 -15.66 41.58
CA ASP A 797 59.86 -15.13 40.84
C ASP A 797 60.06 -13.64 40.46
N GLU A 798 59.11 -13.06 39.72
CA GLU A 798 59.14 -11.65 39.30
C GLU A 798 59.21 -10.65 40.46
N ASN A 799 58.84 -11.08 41.68
CA ASN A 799 58.89 -10.29 42.91
C ASN A 799 60.13 -10.59 43.77
N GLY A 800 61.07 -11.40 43.26
CA GLY A 800 62.30 -11.80 43.95
C GLY A 800 62.13 -12.89 45.02
N ARG A 801 60.96 -13.50 45.13
CA ARG A 801 60.71 -14.60 46.08
C ARG A 801 61.34 -15.90 45.59
N LEU A 802 61.76 -16.75 46.52
CA LEU A 802 62.29 -18.08 46.21
C LEU A 802 61.22 -18.89 45.44
N ASN A 803 61.59 -19.41 44.28
CA ASN A 803 60.65 -20.07 43.35
C ASN A 803 61.11 -21.48 42.94
N GLY A 804 62.37 -21.85 43.17
CA GLY A 804 62.86 -23.20 42.89
C GLY A 804 64.36 -23.22 42.61
N VAL A 805 64.84 -24.29 41.97
CA VAL A 805 66.23 -24.45 41.54
C VAL A 805 66.35 -24.04 40.08
N ASP A 806 67.38 -23.27 39.71
CA ASP A 806 67.73 -23.04 38.31
C ASP A 806 68.59 -24.21 37.81
N ASP A 807 67.89 -25.25 37.37
CA ASP A 807 68.51 -26.46 36.83
C ASP A 807 69.37 -26.17 35.59
N SER A 808 69.09 -25.08 34.86
CA SER A 808 69.90 -24.71 33.70
C SER A 808 71.28 -24.22 34.10
N VAL A 809 71.37 -23.44 35.19
CA VAL A 809 72.65 -22.98 35.74
C VAL A 809 73.36 -24.14 36.44
N LEU A 810 72.64 -24.93 37.23
CA LEU A 810 73.21 -26.09 37.93
C LEU A 810 73.79 -27.14 36.98
N LEU A 811 73.09 -27.47 35.89
CA LEU A 811 73.58 -28.42 34.89
C LEU A 811 74.87 -27.92 34.22
N ASN A 812 74.93 -26.62 33.89
CA ASN A 812 76.12 -26.04 33.28
C ASN A 812 77.29 -25.94 34.27
N ALA A 813 77.02 -25.67 35.55
CA ALA A 813 78.03 -25.72 36.59
C ALA A 813 78.54 -27.15 36.81
N THR A 814 77.66 -28.15 36.76
CA THR A 814 78.04 -29.57 36.83
C THR A 814 78.95 -29.96 35.65
N LEU A 815 78.66 -29.46 34.43
CA LEU A 815 79.56 -29.62 33.29
C LEU A 815 80.94 -28.97 33.55
N ALA A 816 80.97 -27.78 34.14
CA ALA A 816 82.22 -27.13 34.54
C ALA A 816 82.99 -27.97 35.59
N THR A 817 82.30 -28.57 36.55
CA THR A 817 82.87 -29.53 37.52
C THR A 817 83.50 -30.73 36.83
N VAL A 818 82.81 -31.34 35.86
CA VAL A 818 83.33 -32.48 35.09
C VAL A 818 84.59 -32.07 34.30
N GLN A 819 84.60 -30.88 33.69
CA GLN A 819 85.78 -30.36 33.02
C GLN A 819 86.96 -30.15 33.98
N GLU A 820 86.71 -29.67 35.19
CA GLU A 820 87.75 -29.48 36.21
C GLU A 820 88.30 -30.82 36.70
N GLN A 821 87.42 -31.79 36.96
CA GLN A 821 87.83 -33.15 37.32
C GLN A 821 88.69 -33.78 36.24
N GLN A 822 88.37 -33.59 34.96
CA GLN A 822 89.19 -34.08 33.85
C GLN A 822 90.61 -33.48 33.87
N LYS A 823 90.75 -32.17 34.13
CA LYS A 823 92.08 -31.53 34.28
C LYS A 823 92.87 -32.14 35.43
N GLN A 824 92.23 -32.40 36.56
CA GLN A 824 92.88 -33.00 37.73
C GLN A 824 93.30 -34.45 37.46
N ILE A 825 92.47 -35.22 36.75
CA ILE A 825 92.79 -36.58 36.30
C ILE A 825 93.99 -36.57 35.36
N ASP A 826 94.04 -35.64 34.41
CA ASP A 826 95.16 -35.52 33.47
C ASP A 826 96.48 -35.18 34.20
N GLN A 827 96.42 -34.33 35.23
CA GLN A 827 97.56 -34.02 36.11
C GLN A 827 97.99 -35.25 36.93
N LEU A 828 97.05 -36.00 37.50
CA LEU A 828 97.30 -37.25 38.23
C LEU A 828 97.96 -38.31 37.34
N ASN A 829 97.48 -38.47 36.12
CA ASN A 829 98.07 -39.37 35.12
C ASN A 829 99.50 -38.92 34.76
N GLY A 830 99.73 -37.61 34.64
CA GLY A 830 101.06 -37.04 34.46
C GLY A 830 102.01 -37.39 35.61
N HIS A 831 101.58 -37.22 36.86
CA HIS A 831 102.37 -37.59 38.05
C HIS A 831 102.63 -39.10 38.13
N ASN A 832 101.67 -39.95 37.77
CA ASN A 832 101.87 -41.40 37.73
C ASN A 832 102.92 -41.81 36.69
N MET A 833 102.90 -41.22 35.49
CA MET A 833 103.95 -41.46 34.49
C MET A 833 105.34 -41.04 35.00
N GLU A 834 105.43 -39.94 35.73
CA GLU A 834 106.69 -39.49 36.31
C GLU A 834 107.18 -40.44 37.43
N LEU A 835 106.26 -40.95 38.25
CA LEU A 835 106.53 -41.98 39.26
C LEU A 835 107.00 -43.29 38.64
N GLU A 836 106.33 -43.78 37.59
CA GLU A 836 106.75 -44.97 36.83
C GLU A 836 108.15 -44.77 36.22
N ALA A 837 108.43 -43.60 35.64
CA ALA A 837 109.76 -43.29 35.11
C ALA A 837 110.84 -43.27 36.20
N ARG A 838 110.54 -42.77 37.40
CA ARG A 838 111.44 -42.81 38.56
C ARG A 838 111.63 -44.23 39.10
N LEU A 839 110.58 -45.05 39.12
CA LEU A 839 110.61 -46.45 39.55
C LEU A 839 111.49 -47.29 38.62
N ASN A 840 111.28 -47.17 37.29
CA ASN A 840 112.11 -47.83 36.28
C ASN A 840 113.61 -47.44 36.40
N LYS A 841 113.89 -46.19 36.78
CA LYS A 841 115.27 -45.70 37.01
C LYS A 841 115.89 -46.23 38.30
N LEU A 842 115.08 -46.58 39.30
CA LEU A 842 115.49 -47.25 40.54
C LEU A 842 115.73 -48.74 40.33
N GLU A 843 114.86 -49.43 39.57
CA GLU A 843 115.05 -50.84 39.19
C GLU A 843 116.32 -51.04 38.36
N ALA A 844 116.61 -50.14 37.42
CA ALA A 844 117.86 -50.16 36.64
C ALA A 844 119.13 -49.95 37.50
N LYS A 845 119.02 -49.38 38.70
CA LYS A 845 120.13 -49.26 39.66
C LYS A 845 120.25 -50.46 40.61
N LEU A 846 119.17 -51.21 40.83
CA LEU A 846 119.15 -52.38 41.70
C LEU A 846 119.62 -53.66 40.98
N ASN A 847 119.33 -53.79 39.69
CA ASN A 847 119.65 -54.95 38.87
C ASN A 847 121.04 -54.86 38.21
N GLY A 848 122.09 -54.61 39.01
CA GLY A 848 123.48 -54.58 38.54
C GLY A 848 123.85 -55.71 37.58
#